data_AF-A0A421JH29-F1
#
_entry.id   AF-A0A421JH29-F1
#
_cell.length_a   1.000
_cell.length_b   1.000
_cell.length_c   1.000
_cell.angle_alpha   90.00
_cell.angle_beta   90.00
_cell.angle_gamma   90.00
#
_symmetry.space_group_name_H-M   'P 1'
#
loop_
_entity.id
_entity.type
_entity.pdbx_description
1 polymer ?
#
loop_
_entity_poly.entity_id
_entity_poly.type
_entity_poly.pdbx_seq_one_letter_code
_entity_poly.pdbx_strand_id
1 'polypeptide(L)'
;MFDKRTSPVPVPAIFKSRQAIRLGRLILVVLLVINVLYFSLFKQTTPIQINIDPRQQYNQQISKLFGKIFQDPNRYHMASTGLTQVDIKVPIKKFMFQYQQDQDSWTNQDVLYYDPRFTISMYLNEIHRRYVKLSGTTKKKQKVDANKLEPISLPFNWVDWMDMSILNQDLSKPLAERINCLDIRKVTNNDPDTAYFCINNQDLPPAKFNKLPYKNKSQLPGFVIHDHSTHDDRPLNDYRILEGRSYAMTHMPNPLKVIILNGDQGTFEFDVNNNSRLAGNEMVDNFVTDNNLEVDMTTVNHLNVLRKLQDKVVPLKLSSSDSRYTIHQSLTTPSTLKLNERMFAHPPSIDTQLQNIGKVGLTRSLTDQEQSYYNSLIECKQYTNENEPRYFRMAVIRMDDPKNRDQEWGWHYDWRFFNGALNYDREGWTVEELGHRTNIILDRLLRNWNRFAQQKGIISWIMHGPLLSWYWDGLMFPFDVDIDIQMPMSDLLYLAKNYNNTLIVEDPSEGYGKYLIDVNPYMHNRGISEGSNHIDARFIDVDSGIYIDITALSKSNANPPDEYNEQKLVDLHHKNKNQIYNDRRKHFYSLDQLSPLRTSMLQGVPVFIPSTITPRLMFEYQEGLNWFEFNGWYFVNKLNLWIKQDKLAAIYDIREISNDDNISIDKSKLLDRVKNMSDEEVYQLLQLHDDILVEYYLTKNLTDLHAQESMYLFDETGRDNIREVMLPRDVTDQFVMHRPMRKALYDYENIERVKYHTNN
;
A
#
# COMPACT_ATOMS: atom_id res chain seq x y z
N MET A 1 -56.39 34.64 -1.00
CA MET A 1 -56.83 36.00 -0.65
C MET A 1 -55.80 36.97 -1.21
N PHE A 2 -56.21 37.69 -2.26
CA PHE A 2 -55.61 38.86 -2.93
C PHE A 2 -54.26 38.79 -3.68
N ASP A 3 -54.43 38.54 -4.99
CA ASP A 3 -53.81 39.07 -6.20
C ASP A 3 -53.27 40.52 -6.16
N LYS A 4 -52.14 40.80 -6.84
CA LYS A 4 -52.07 41.85 -7.88
C LYS A 4 -50.79 41.80 -8.74
N ARG A 5 -51.04 41.74 -10.05
CA ARG A 5 -50.16 41.90 -11.21
C ARG A 5 -49.45 43.27 -11.27
N THR A 6 -48.29 43.31 -11.93
CA THR A 6 -47.85 44.45 -12.76
C THR A 6 -47.20 43.98 -14.06
N SER A 7 -47.55 44.70 -15.12
CA SER A 7 -47.35 44.46 -16.55
C SER A 7 -46.00 45.01 -17.07
N PRO A 8 -45.60 44.70 -18.34
CA PRO A 8 -44.31 45.10 -18.92
C PRO A 8 -44.36 46.48 -19.59
N VAL A 9 -43.21 47.17 -19.67
CA VAL A 9 -43.00 48.46 -20.37
C VAL A 9 -41.68 48.35 -21.19
N PRO A 10 -41.42 49.15 -22.24
CA PRO A 10 -41.38 48.70 -23.63
C PRO A 10 -39.97 48.80 -24.27
N VAL A 11 -39.77 48.11 -25.40
CA VAL A 11 -38.58 48.26 -26.25
C VAL A 11 -38.80 49.40 -27.25
N PRO A 12 -37.92 50.43 -27.33
CA PRO A 12 -37.97 51.40 -28.40
C PRO A 12 -37.34 50.85 -29.69
N ALA A 13 -38.02 51.05 -30.81
CA ALA A 13 -37.57 50.66 -32.14
C ALA A 13 -36.89 51.83 -32.87
N ILE A 14 -35.56 51.87 -32.95
CA ILE A 14 -34.75 52.63 -33.94
C ILE A 14 -33.37 51.93 -33.96
N PHE A 15 -32.78 51.32 -35.01
CA PHE A 15 -32.64 51.64 -36.43
C PHE A 15 -32.68 50.36 -37.30
N LYS A 16 -33.70 50.24 -38.16
CA LYS A 16 -33.59 49.50 -39.42
C LYS A 16 -33.12 50.48 -40.50
N SER A 17 -31.85 50.47 -40.84
CA SER A 17 -31.36 51.12 -42.07
C SER A 17 -30.22 50.29 -42.66
N ARG A 18 -30.41 49.80 -43.89
CA ARG A 18 -29.38 49.08 -44.67
C ARG A 18 -28.14 49.96 -44.93
N GLN A 19 -28.23 51.28 -44.74
CA GLN A 19 -27.09 52.20 -44.87
C GLN A 19 -26.15 52.15 -43.64
N ALA A 20 -26.68 52.00 -42.42
CA ALA A 20 -25.85 51.90 -41.20
C ALA A 20 -24.99 50.61 -41.19
N ILE A 21 -25.54 49.50 -41.66
CA ILE A 21 -24.81 48.22 -41.80
C ILE A 21 -23.76 48.29 -42.91
N ARG A 22 -24.03 49.02 -44.01
CA ARG A 22 -23.03 49.26 -45.07
C ARG A 22 -21.89 50.15 -44.60
N LEU A 23 -22.19 51.19 -43.81
CA LEU A 23 -21.18 52.07 -43.24
C LEU A 23 -20.31 51.33 -42.20
N GLY A 24 -20.92 50.51 -41.35
CA GLY A 24 -20.20 49.66 -40.40
C GLY A 24 -19.29 48.63 -41.08
N ARG A 25 -19.74 47.99 -42.17
CA ARG A 25 -18.90 47.08 -42.96
C ARG A 25 -17.78 47.79 -43.70
N LEU A 26 -18.01 49.00 -44.21
CA LEU A 26 -16.98 49.80 -44.87
C LEU A 26 -15.89 50.22 -43.87
N ILE A 27 -16.27 50.65 -42.66
CA ILE A 27 -15.32 50.97 -41.58
C ILE A 27 -14.51 49.75 -41.17
N LEU A 28 -15.14 48.57 -41.07
CA LEU A 28 -14.44 47.33 -40.73
C LEU A 28 -13.43 46.91 -41.80
N VAL A 29 -13.79 47.05 -43.09
CA VAL A 29 -12.89 46.77 -44.22
C VAL A 29 -11.76 47.78 -44.29
N VAL A 30 -12.02 49.07 -44.04
CA VAL A 30 -10.98 50.11 -43.97
C VAL A 30 -10.02 49.84 -42.80
N LEU A 31 -10.52 49.43 -41.63
CA LEU A 31 -9.68 49.04 -40.49
C LEU A 31 -8.85 47.78 -40.76
N LEU A 32 -9.40 46.82 -41.51
CA LEU A 32 -8.68 45.61 -41.94
C LEU A 32 -7.60 45.94 -42.98
N VAL A 33 -7.91 46.82 -43.94
CA VAL A 33 -6.95 47.29 -44.94
C VAL A 33 -5.88 48.16 -44.31
N ILE A 34 -6.20 49.02 -43.34
CA ILE A 34 -5.23 49.78 -42.56
C ILE A 34 -4.37 48.84 -41.72
N ASN A 35 -4.92 47.79 -41.09
CA ASN A 35 -4.11 46.79 -40.38
C ASN A 35 -3.19 46.03 -41.31
N VAL A 36 -3.71 45.53 -42.45
CA VAL A 36 -2.90 44.81 -43.43
C VAL A 36 -1.82 45.72 -44.04
N LEU A 37 -2.14 46.99 -44.32
CA LEU A 37 -1.17 47.98 -44.79
C LEU A 37 -0.17 48.37 -43.70
N TYR A 38 -0.59 48.50 -42.44
CA TYR A 38 0.28 48.73 -41.29
C TYR A 38 1.26 47.57 -41.12
N PHE A 39 0.77 46.32 -41.16
CA PHE A 39 1.61 45.12 -41.10
C PHE A 39 2.47 44.92 -42.37
N SER A 40 2.05 45.40 -43.55
CA SER A 40 2.85 45.31 -44.77
C SER A 40 3.90 46.41 -44.92
N LEU A 41 3.62 47.62 -44.40
CA LEU A 41 4.51 48.79 -44.48
C LEU A 41 5.48 48.87 -43.29
N PHE A 42 5.13 48.33 -42.12
CA PHE A 42 5.99 48.25 -40.93
C PHE A 42 6.60 46.87 -40.71
N LYS A 43 6.96 46.17 -41.79
CA LYS A 43 7.91 45.06 -41.71
C LYS A 43 9.33 45.63 -41.61
N GLN A 44 9.63 46.28 -40.50
CA GLN A 44 11.02 46.45 -40.07
C GLN A 44 11.51 45.07 -39.65
N THR A 45 12.37 44.50 -40.49
CA THR A 45 13.21 43.36 -40.15
C THR A 45 14.24 43.82 -39.11
N THR A 46 13.85 43.82 -37.85
CA THR A 46 14.76 43.62 -36.75
C THR A 46 14.41 42.26 -36.14
N PRO A 47 15.37 41.32 -36.03
CA PRO A 47 15.12 40.10 -35.28
C PRO A 47 14.84 40.55 -33.84
N ILE A 48 13.59 40.42 -33.40
CA ILE A 48 13.28 40.46 -31.98
C ILE A 48 13.96 39.22 -31.41
N GLN A 49 15.14 39.39 -30.82
CA GLN A 49 15.64 38.44 -29.85
C GLN A 49 14.63 38.47 -28.71
N ILE A 50 13.65 37.56 -28.75
CA ILE A 50 12.87 37.23 -27.57
C ILE A 50 13.89 36.62 -26.63
N ASN A 51 14.36 37.43 -25.69
CA ASN A 51 15.17 36.94 -24.57
C ASN A 51 14.19 36.14 -23.70
N ILE A 52 13.94 34.89 -24.10
CA ILE A 52 13.11 33.96 -23.33
C ILE A 52 13.84 33.79 -22.01
N ASP A 53 13.14 34.07 -20.90
CA ASP A 53 13.66 33.82 -19.56
C ASP A 53 14.23 32.39 -19.52
N PRO A 54 15.50 32.18 -19.14
CA PRO A 54 16.11 30.84 -19.07
C PRO A 54 15.24 29.81 -18.33
N ARG A 55 14.51 30.25 -17.29
CA ARG A 55 13.56 29.40 -16.56
C ARG A 55 12.37 28.98 -17.42
N GLN A 56 11.87 29.89 -18.26
CA GLN A 56 10.81 29.61 -19.21
C GLN A 56 11.27 28.66 -20.31
N GLN A 57 12.52 28.79 -20.77
CA GLN A 57 13.12 27.87 -21.74
C GLN A 57 13.26 26.45 -21.18
N TYR A 58 13.78 26.31 -19.96
CA TYR A 58 13.88 25.02 -19.27
C TYR A 58 12.49 24.36 -19.10
N ASN A 59 11.50 25.10 -18.61
CA ASN A 59 10.14 24.58 -18.46
C ASN A 59 9.53 24.11 -19.78
N GLN A 60 9.82 24.80 -20.89
CA GLN A 60 9.39 24.35 -22.23
C GLN A 60 10.10 23.07 -22.68
N GLN A 61 11.39 22.92 -22.37
CA GLN A 61 12.15 21.71 -22.66
C GLN A 61 11.61 20.50 -21.89
N ILE A 62 11.36 20.63 -20.58
CA ILE A 62 10.75 19.58 -19.75
C ILE A 62 9.35 19.23 -20.26
N SER A 63 8.52 20.23 -20.58
CA SER A 63 7.18 20.00 -21.14
C SER A 63 7.21 19.18 -22.44
N LYS A 64 8.24 19.39 -23.28
CA LYS A 64 8.43 18.57 -24.49
C LYS A 64 8.79 17.12 -24.15
N LEU A 65 9.62 16.87 -23.13
CA LEU A 65 9.93 15.51 -22.68
C LEU A 65 8.69 14.81 -22.13
N PHE A 66 7.89 15.49 -21.31
CA PHE A 66 6.60 14.95 -20.84
C PHE A 66 5.65 14.68 -22.01
N GLY A 67 5.65 15.51 -23.05
CA GLY A 67 4.92 15.26 -24.29
C GLY A 67 5.30 13.93 -24.96
N LYS A 68 6.55 13.49 -24.87
CA LYS A 68 6.99 12.20 -25.43
C LYS A 68 6.38 11.00 -24.70
N ILE A 69 6.17 11.09 -23.38
CA ILE A 69 5.55 10.03 -22.57
C ILE A 69 4.16 9.69 -23.11
N PHE A 70 3.37 10.70 -23.46
CA PHE A 70 2.04 10.50 -24.06
C PHE A 70 2.07 10.00 -25.50
N GLN A 71 3.12 10.35 -26.25
CA GLN A 71 3.25 9.98 -27.67
C GLN A 71 3.72 8.54 -27.87
N ASP A 72 4.46 7.97 -26.91
CA ASP A 72 4.97 6.60 -26.95
C ASP A 72 4.66 5.82 -25.66
N PRO A 73 3.40 5.41 -25.45
CA PRO A 73 3.00 4.69 -24.25
C PRO A 73 3.60 3.28 -24.15
N ASN A 74 4.19 2.73 -25.22
CA ASN A 74 4.87 1.44 -25.16
C ASN A 74 6.28 1.59 -24.58
N ARG A 75 7.04 2.60 -25.04
CA ARG A 75 8.35 2.92 -24.46
C ARG A 75 8.21 3.35 -23.00
N TYR A 76 7.29 4.27 -22.72
CA TYR A 76 7.05 4.83 -21.38
C TYR A 76 5.93 4.11 -20.62
N HIS A 77 5.79 2.80 -20.82
CA HIS A 77 4.70 2.00 -20.24
C HIS A 77 4.60 2.09 -18.71
N MET A 78 5.71 2.33 -18.01
CA MET A 78 5.74 2.53 -16.56
C MET A 78 5.01 3.79 -16.09
N ALA A 79 4.77 4.78 -16.96
CA ALA A 79 4.01 5.99 -16.65
C ALA A 79 2.48 5.76 -16.60
N SER A 80 1.97 4.65 -17.16
CA SER A 80 0.55 4.31 -17.11
C SER A 80 0.26 3.39 -15.92
N THR A 81 -0.41 3.90 -14.90
CA THR A 81 -0.62 3.18 -13.62
C THR A 81 -2.00 2.53 -13.47
N GLY A 82 -2.93 2.85 -14.38
CA GLY A 82 -4.27 2.26 -14.40
C GLY A 82 -4.29 0.82 -14.91
N LEU A 83 -5.35 0.09 -14.56
CA LEU A 83 -5.55 -1.31 -14.97
C LEU A 83 -5.69 -1.41 -16.50
N THR A 84 -4.89 -2.29 -17.12
CA THR A 84 -4.82 -2.38 -18.59
C THR A 84 -5.58 -3.58 -19.16
N GLN A 85 -5.59 -4.71 -18.45
CA GLN A 85 -6.22 -5.96 -18.91
C GLN A 85 -7.22 -6.50 -17.87
N VAL A 86 -8.43 -5.95 -17.88
CA VAL A 86 -9.47 -6.26 -16.89
C VAL A 86 -10.39 -7.42 -17.28
N ASP A 87 -10.40 -7.79 -18.56
CA ASP A 87 -11.13 -8.93 -19.11
C ASP A 87 -10.28 -10.20 -19.07
N ILE A 88 -10.82 -11.26 -18.47
CA ILE A 88 -10.17 -12.58 -18.43
C ILE A 88 -11.04 -13.64 -19.07
N LYS A 89 -10.42 -14.58 -19.77
CA LYS A 89 -11.10 -15.75 -20.34
C LYS A 89 -10.93 -16.94 -19.41
N VAL A 90 -12.02 -17.46 -18.86
CA VAL A 90 -12.00 -18.56 -17.89
C VAL A 90 -12.86 -19.72 -18.40
N PRO A 91 -12.39 -20.98 -18.30
CA PRO A 91 -13.21 -22.17 -18.52
C PRO A 91 -14.17 -22.36 -17.35
N ILE A 92 -15.21 -21.54 -17.28
CA ILE A 92 -16.00 -21.34 -16.06
C ILE A 92 -16.73 -22.61 -15.62
N LYS A 93 -17.16 -23.46 -16.56
CA LYS A 93 -17.77 -24.78 -16.29
C LYS A 93 -16.98 -25.58 -15.27
N LYS A 94 -15.65 -25.60 -15.39
CA LYS A 94 -14.77 -26.42 -14.55
C LYS A 94 -14.80 -26.02 -13.07
N PHE A 95 -15.18 -24.78 -12.79
CA PHE A 95 -15.27 -24.23 -11.43
C PHE A 95 -16.68 -24.35 -10.82
N MET A 96 -17.70 -24.71 -11.59
CA MET A 96 -19.07 -24.77 -11.10
C MET A 96 -19.31 -26.01 -10.25
N PHE A 97 -19.98 -25.83 -9.12
CA PHE A 97 -20.29 -26.89 -8.16
C PHE A 97 -21.23 -27.95 -8.74
N GLN A 98 -22.17 -27.56 -9.61
CA GLN A 98 -23.06 -28.52 -10.25
C GLN A 98 -22.32 -29.55 -11.12
N TYR A 99 -21.10 -29.24 -11.59
CA TYR A 99 -20.23 -30.13 -12.37
C TYR A 99 -19.09 -30.74 -11.54
N GLN A 100 -19.15 -30.71 -10.20
CA GLN A 100 -18.08 -31.22 -9.33
C GLN A 100 -17.79 -32.72 -9.48
N GLN A 101 -18.70 -33.48 -10.10
CA GLN A 101 -18.53 -34.91 -10.38
C GLN A 101 -17.83 -35.15 -11.72
N ASP A 102 -17.73 -34.14 -12.58
CA ASP A 102 -17.04 -34.24 -13.87
C ASP A 102 -15.54 -34.43 -13.64
N GLN A 103 -14.92 -35.29 -14.45
CA GLN A 103 -13.49 -35.61 -14.30
C GLN A 103 -12.60 -34.37 -14.44
N ASP A 104 -12.99 -33.40 -15.28
CA ASP A 104 -12.25 -32.17 -15.54
C ASP A 104 -12.62 -31.00 -14.61
N SER A 105 -13.49 -31.22 -13.61
CA SER A 105 -13.78 -30.25 -12.56
C SER A 105 -12.53 -29.91 -11.74
N TRP A 106 -12.34 -28.63 -11.43
CA TRP A 106 -11.24 -28.14 -10.58
C TRP A 106 -11.24 -28.73 -9.16
N THR A 107 -12.38 -29.25 -8.69
CA THR A 107 -12.42 -29.97 -7.41
C THR A 107 -11.67 -31.31 -7.44
N ASN A 108 -11.49 -31.87 -8.64
CA ASN A 108 -10.87 -33.18 -8.88
C ASN A 108 -9.44 -33.06 -9.45
N GLN A 109 -8.97 -31.86 -9.77
CA GLN A 109 -7.64 -31.64 -10.33
C GLN A 109 -6.56 -31.50 -9.25
N ASP A 110 -5.36 -32.00 -9.58
CA ASP A 110 -4.10 -31.77 -8.85
C ASP A 110 -3.36 -30.56 -9.43
N VAL A 111 -4.10 -29.53 -9.84
CA VAL A 111 -3.56 -28.29 -10.40
C VAL A 111 -4.25 -27.12 -9.71
N LEU A 112 -3.48 -26.08 -9.41
CA LEU A 112 -3.92 -24.86 -8.77
C LEU A 112 -4.04 -23.77 -9.84
N TYR A 113 -5.17 -23.06 -9.81
CA TYR A 113 -5.45 -21.91 -10.66
C TYR A 113 -5.57 -20.68 -9.80
N TYR A 114 -4.97 -19.58 -10.25
CA TYR A 114 -5.09 -18.29 -9.57
C TYR A 114 -5.20 -17.16 -10.59
N ASP A 115 -6.24 -16.36 -10.42
CA ASP A 115 -6.38 -15.04 -11.06
C ASP A 115 -7.24 -14.17 -10.13
N PRO A 116 -6.69 -13.09 -9.56
CA PRO A 116 -7.43 -12.29 -8.59
C PRO A 116 -8.68 -11.64 -9.21
N ARG A 117 -8.68 -11.35 -10.52
CA ARG A 117 -9.84 -10.78 -11.24
C ARG A 117 -11.01 -11.76 -11.23
N PHE A 118 -10.73 -13.06 -11.32
CA PHE A 118 -11.76 -14.11 -11.21
C PHE A 118 -12.31 -14.18 -9.79
N THR A 119 -11.43 -14.34 -8.79
CA THR A 119 -11.83 -14.45 -7.38
C THR A 119 -12.66 -13.25 -6.95
N ILE A 120 -12.16 -12.03 -7.16
CA ILE A 120 -12.85 -10.79 -6.79
C ILE A 120 -14.23 -10.70 -7.45
N SER A 121 -14.36 -11.10 -8.72
CA SER A 121 -15.66 -11.11 -9.42
C SER A 121 -16.69 -12.01 -8.73
N MET A 122 -16.29 -13.19 -8.26
CA MET A 122 -17.21 -14.12 -7.58
C MET A 122 -17.69 -13.53 -6.26
N TYR A 123 -16.77 -12.97 -5.46
CA TYR A 123 -17.11 -12.37 -4.17
C TYR A 123 -17.94 -11.09 -4.32
N LEU A 124 -17.62 -10.19 -5.24
CA LEU A 124 -18.42 -8.98 -5.48
C LEU A 124 -19.85 -9.32 -5.91
N ASN A 125 -20.04 -10.34 -6.77
CA ASN A 125 -21.37 -10.79 -7.18
C ASN A 125 -22.15 -11.39 -6.01
N GLU A 126 -21.50 -12.23 -5.19
CA GLU A 126 -22.16 -12.84 -4.04
C GLU A 126 -22.53 -11.79 -2.98
N ILE A 127 -21.67 -10.80 -2.71
CA ILE A 127 -21.98 -9.65 -1.84
C ILE A 127 -23.23 -8.91 -2.35
N HIS A 128 -23.28 -8.59 -3.64
CA HIS A 128 -24.44 -7.96 -4.27
C HIS A 128 -25.70 -8.80 -4.06
N ARG A 129 -25.63 -10.10 -4.35
CA ARG A 129 -26.75 -11.05 -4.21
C ARG A 129 -27.26 -11.12 -2.78
N ARG A 130 -26.35 -11.22 -1.80
CA ARG A 130 -26.70 -11.32 -0.37
C ARG A 130 -27.37 -10.06 0.15
N TYR A 131 -26.82 -8.88 -0.12
CA TYR A 131 -27.45 -7.63 0.34
C TYR A 131 -28.81 -7.38 -0.33
N VAL A 132 -28.94 -7.64 -1.63
CA VAL A 132 -30.24 -7.53 -2.32
C VAL A 132 -31.26 -8.48 -1.71
N LYS A 133 -30.88 -9.74 -1.46
CA LYS A 133 -31.75 -10.73 -0.81
C LYS A 133 -32.18 -10.29 0.60
N LEU A 134 -31.24 -9.84 1.44
CA LEU A 134 -31.51 -9.39 2.81
C LEU A 134 -32.44 -8.17 2.85
N SER A 135 -32.31 -7.25 1.89
CA SER A 135 -33.15 -6.04 1.84
C SER A 135 -34.62 -6.32 1.54
N GLY A 136 -34.95 -7.50 0.99
CA GLY A 136 -36.29 -7.85 0.52
C GLY A 136 -36.83 -6.97 -0.61
N THR A 137 -36.04 -6.05 -1.18
CA THR A 137 -36.53 -5.13 -2.20
C THR A 137 -36.63 -5.80 -3.57
N THR A 138 -37.83 -5.77 -4.15
CA THR A 138 -38.07 -6.20 -5.54
C THR A 138 -38.00 -5.02 -6.53
N LYS A 139 -37.88 -3.78 -6.02
CA LYS A 139 -37.88 -2.57 -6.85
C LYS A 139 -36.50 -2.37 -7.49
N LYS A 140 -36.44 -2.43 -8.82
CA LYS A 140 -35.19 -2.24 -9.60
C LYS A 140 -34.45 -0.94 -9.24
N LYS A 141 -35.16 0.18 -9.01
CA LYS A 141 -34.56 1.51 -8.77
C LYS A 141 -34.15 1.84 -7.32
N GLN A 142 -34.53 1.01 -6.33
CA GLN A 142 -34.20 1.30 -4.93
C GLN A 142 -32.79 0.81 -4.59
N LYS A 143 -31.90 1.68 -4.11
CA LYS A 143 -30.61 1.26 -3.55
C LYS A 143 -30.78 0.58 -2.19
N VAL A 144 -29.94 -0.40 -1.91
CA VAL A 144 -29.86 -1.15 -0.66
C VAL A 144 -28.77 -0.51 0.20
N ASP A 145 -29.11 -0.10 1.42
CA ASP A 145 -28.15 0.52 2.34
C ASP A 145 -27.53 -0.54 3.25
N ALA A 146 -26.25 -0.87 3.02
CA ALA A 146 -25.56 -1.92 3.77
C ALA A 146 -25.48 -1.62 5.28
N ASN A 147 -25.48 -0.33 5.67
CA ASN A 147 -25.43 0.06 7.09
C ASN A 147 -26.70 -0.30 7.88
N LYS A 148 -27.78 -0.67 7.19
CA LYS A 148 -29.08 -1.03 7.78
C LYS A 148 -29.34 -2.53 7.77
N LEU A 149 -28.38 -3.32 7.31
CA LEU A 149 -28.49 -4.76 7.19
C LEU A 149 -27.53 -5.43 8.16
N GLU A 150 -27.89 -6.65 8.58
CA GLU A 150 -26.99 -7.50 9.34
C GLU A 150 -25.74 -7.86 8.50
N PRO A 151 -24.58 -8.09 9.15
CA PRO A 151 -23.38 -8.58 8.48
C PRO A 151 -23.67 -9.87 7.69
N ILE A 152 -23.07 -9.98 6.51
CA ILE A 152 -23.14 -11.19 5.69
C ILE A 152 -21.91 -12.05 5.96
N SER A 153 -22.05 -13.37 5.79
CA SER A 153 -20.92 -14.29 5.89
C SER A 153 -20.76 -15.14 4.64
N LEU A 154 -19.51 -15.28 4.18
CA LEU A 154 -19.15 -16.00 2.95
C LEU A 154 -18.05 -17.05 3.23
N PRO A 155 -17.98 -18.13 2.42
CA PRO A 155 -16.88 -19.09 2.50
C PRO A 155 -15.56 -18.43 2.08
N PHE A 156 -14.45 -18.96 2.59
CA PHE A 156 -13.10 -18.50 2.24
C PHE A 156 -12.12 -19.67 2.17
N ASN A 157 -11.16 -19.61 1.27
CA ASN A 157 -9.97 -20.47 1.29
C ASN A 157 -8.77 -19.75 0.69
N TRP A 158 -7.60 -19.88 1.31
CA TRP A 158 -6.38 -19.20 0.86
C TRP A 158 -5.94 -19.54 -0.57
N VAL A 159 -6.26 -20.74 -1.08
CA VAL A 159 -5.96 -21.13 -2.47
C VAL A 159 -6.64 -20.23 -3.50
N ASP A 160 -7.79 -19.63 -3.16
CA ASP A 160 -8.50 -18.74 -4.08
C ASP A 160 -7.99 -17.28 -4.00
N TRP A 161 -7.31 -16.92 -2.90
CA TRP A 161 -6.94 -15.54 -2.57
C TRP A 161 -5.45 -15.24 -2.71
N MET A 162 -4.60 -16.27 -2.78
CA MET A 162 -3.14 -16.21 -2.82
C MET A 162 -2.61 -17.09 -3.96
N ASP A 163 -1.56 -16.63 -4.65
CA ASP A 163 -0.98 -17.41 -5.74
C ASP A 163 -0.19 -18.61 -5.22
N MET A 164 -0.75 -19.80 -5.44
CA MET A 164 -0.15 -21.09 -5.10
C MET A 164 0.45 -21.80 -6.32
N SER A 165 0.39 -21.19 -7.51
CA SER A 165 0.71 -21.86 -8.79
C SER A 165 2.16 -22.35 -8.89
N ILE A 166 3.08 -21.80 -8.07
CA ILE A 166 4.46 -22.30 -7.93
C ILE A 166 4.51 -23.78 -7.54
N LEU A 167 3.49 -24.29 -6.84
CA LEU A 167 3.40 -25.70 -6.47
C LEU A 167 3.01 -26.62 -7.64
N ASN A 168 2.47 -26.08 -8.75
CA ASN A 168 1.98 -26.88 -9.88
C ASN A 168 3.08 -27.73 -10.53
N GLN A 169 4.31 -27.24 -10.56
CA GLN A 169 5.43 -28.01 -11.09
C GLN A 169 5.62 -29.31 -10.30
N ASP A 170 5.51 -29.26 -8.97
CA ASP A 170 5.62 -30.45 -8.12
C ASP A 170 4.33 -31.28 -8.13
N LEU A 171 3.16 -30.64 -8.11
CA LEU A 171 1.86 -31.33 -8.17
C LEU A 171 1.67 -32.12 -9.48
N SER A 172 2.31 -31.71 -10.58
CA SER A 172 2.29 -32.45 -11.84
C SER A 172 2.96 -33.83 -11.76
N LYS A 173 3.80 -34.08 -10.74
CA LYS A 173 4.54 -35.34 -10.56
C LYS A 173 3.72 -36.37 -9.76
N PRO A 174 3.97 -37.68 -9.94
CA PRO A 174 3.47 -38.71 -9.03
C PRO A 174 3.87 -38.43 -7.58
N LEU A 175 3.00 -38.72 -6.61
CA LEU A 175 3.20 -38.37 -5.20
C LEU A 175 4.53 -38.90 -4.60
N ALA A 176 5.05 -40.03 -5.10
CA ALA A 176 6.32 -40.60 -4.64
C ALA A 176 7.57 -39.86 -5.16
N GLU A 177 7.43 -39.02 -6.19
CA GLU A 177 8.51 -38.24 -6.82
C GLU A 177 8.49 -36.76 -6.42
N ARG A 178 7.51 -36.37 -5.58
CA ARG A 178 7.35 -35.01 -5.07
C ARG A 178 8.37 -34.69 -3.98
N ILE A 179 8.63 -33.40 -3.81
CA ILE A 179 9.46 -32.89 -2.70
C ILE A 179 8.87 -33.39 -1.38
N ASN A 180 9.72 -33.89 -0.47
CA ASN A 180 9.31 -34.38 0.84
C ASN A 180 10.06 -33.63 1.97
N CYS A 181 9.79 -33.95 3.23
CA CYS A 181 10.43 -33.24 4.36
C CYS A 181 11.95 -33.46 4.41
N LEU A 182 12.48 -34.59 3.93
CA LEU A 182 13.94 -34.79 3.88
C LEU A 182 14.59 -33.86 2.85
N ASP A 183 13.88 -33.49 1.79
CA ASP A 183 14.41 -32.53 0.82
C ASP A 183 14.39 -31.11 1.39
N ILE A 184 13.34 -30.75 2.15
CA ILE A 184 13.28 -29.49 2.93
C ILE A 184 14.42 -29.41 3.95
N ARG A 185 14.72 -30.52 4.64
CA ARG A 185 15.84 -30.62 5.57
C ARG A 185 17.19 -30.33 4.91
N LYS A 186 17.47 -30.96 3.76
CA LYS A 186 18.77 -30.84 3.06
C LYS A 186 19.09 -29.41 2.61
N VAL A 187 18.07 -28.63 2.28
CA VAL A 187 18.22 -27.24 1.81
C VAL A 187 18.16 -26.21 2.94
N THR A 188 17.85 -26.66 4.16
CA THR A 188 17.85 -25.85 5.37
C THR A 188 19.21 -25.94 6.06
N ASN A 189 19.78 -24.81 6.49
CA ASN A 189 21.02 -24.87 7.27
C ASN A 189 20.79 -25.58 8.61
N ASN A 190 21.87 -26.05 9.23
CA ASN A 190 21.87 -26.83 10.48
C ASN A 190 21.26 -28.23 10.40
N ASP A 191 20.71 -28.66 9.25
CA ASP A 191 20.15 -30.01 9.06
C ASP A 191 19.10 -30.38 10.14
N PRO A 192 18.03 -29.57 10.31
CA PRO A 192 17.15 -29.66 11.47
C PRO A 192 16.32 -30.95 11.50
N ASP A 193 15.87 -31.35 12.69
CA ASP A 193 14.79 -32.32 12.81
C ASP A 193 13.49 -31.72 12.27
N THR A 194 12.97 -32.27 11.18
CA THR A 194 11.79 -31.72 10.53
C THR A 194 10.49 -32.01 11.27
N ALA A 195 10.47 -32.95 12.22
CA ALA A 195 9.24 -33.39 12.89
C ALA A 195 8.46 -32.25 13.55
N TYR A 196 9.15 -31.19 14.01
CA TYR A 196 8.51 -30.05 14.66
C TYR A 196 7.80 -29.08 13.71
N PHE A 197 8.05 -29.13 12.39
CA PHE A 197 7.48 -28.18 11.43
C PHE A 197 6.97 -28.78 10.11
N CYS A 198 7.40 -29.98 9.74
CA CYS A 198 7.05 -30.66 8.49
C CYS A 198 6.63 -32.12 8.71
N ILE A 199 5.62 -32.56 7.96
CA ILE A 199 5.21 -33.98 7.86
C ILE A 199 5.08 -34.36 6.39
N ASN A 200 5.52 -35.57 5.99
CA ASN A 200 5.28 -36.01 4.62
C ASN A 200 3.77 -36.18 4.39
N ASN A 201 3.30 -35.83 3.19
CA ASN A 201 1.88 -35.94 2.84
C ASN A 201 1.34 -37.37 3.01
N GLN A 202 2.15 -38.38 2.66
CA GLN A 202 1.80 -39.78 2.85
C GLN A 202 1.50 -40.11 4.33
N ASP A 203 2.25 -39.50 5.25
CA ASP A 203 2.14 -39.69 6.70
C ASP A 203 1.04 -38.84 7.36
N LEU A 204 0.42 -37.91 6.61
CA LEU A 204 -0.66 -37.07 7.13
C LEU A 204 -1.85 -37.94 7.60
N PRO A 205 -2.25 -37.88 8.88
CA PRO A 205 -3.32 -38.73 9.39
C PRO A 205 -4.66 -38.51 8.67
N PRO A 206 -5.44 -39.57 8.36
CA PRO A 206 -6.73 -39.42 7.68
C PRO A 206 -7.70 -38.47 8.39
N ALA A 207 -7.72 -38.47 9.73
CA ALA A 207 -8.55 -37.57 10.52
C ALA A 207 -8.19 -36.08 10.39
N LYS A 208 -6.92 -35.77 10.11
CA LYS A 208 -6.48 -34.40 9.80
C LYS A 208 -6.81 -34.05 8.36
N PHE A 209 -6.51 -34.95 7.41
CA PHE A 209 -6.79 -34.74 5.99
C PHE A 209 -8.28 -34.51 5.70
N ASN A 210 -9.18 -35.30 6.30
CA ASN A 210 -10.62 -35.20 6.09
C ASN A 210 -11.25 -33.87 6.55
N LYS A 211 -10.51 -33.01 7.26
CA LYS A 211 -10.94 -31.65 7.63
C LYS A 211 -10.54 -30.60 6.60
N LEU A 212 -9.68 -30.95 5.64
CA LEU A 212 -9.21 -30.04 4.60
C LEU A 212 -10.18 -30.04 3.40
N PRO A 213 -10.26 -28.94 2.62
CA PRO A 213 -11.16 -28.82 1.48
C PRO A 213 -10.61 -29.50 0.21
N TYR A 214 -10.04 -30.70 0.35
CA TYR A 214 -9.49 -31.50 -0.76
C TYR A 214 -10.10 -32.90 -0.74
N LYS A 215 -10.32 -33.46 -1.93
CA LYS A 215 -10.86 -34.82 -2.10
C LYS A 215 -9.76 -35.86 -2.00
N ASN A 216 -8.57 -35.57 -2.51
CA ASN A 216 -7.45 -36.50 -2.60
C ASN A 216 -6.15 -35.89 -2.05
N LYS A 217 -5.32 -36.72 -1.41
CA LYS A 217 -3.97 -36.31 -0.96
C LYS A 217 -3.08 -35.83 -2.10
N SER A 218 -3.32 -36.28 -3.33
CA SER A 218 -2.62 -35.84 -4.54
C SER A 218 -2.80 -34.35 -4.84
N GLN A 219 -3.80 -33.70 -4.24
CA GLN A 219 -4.02 -32.25 -4.38
C GLN A 219 -3.13 -31.43 -3.43
N LEU A 220 -2.35 -32.08 -2.57
CA LEU A 220 -1.37 -31.46 -1.68
C LEU A 220 0.07 -31.76 -2.15
N PRO A 221 1.06 -30.90 -1.86
CA PRO A 221 2.48 -31.18 -2.12
C PRO A 221 2.96 -32.48 -1.43
N GLY A 222 4.13 -33.00 -1.78
CA GLY A 222 4.68 -34.20 -1.12
C GLY A 222 5.01 -34.01 0.37
N PHE A 223 5.06 -32.76 0.83
CA PHE A 223 5.29 -32.34 2.21
C PHE A 223 4.18 -31.38 2.68
N VAL A 224 3.92 -31.40 3.98
CA VAL A 224 2.93 -30.55 4.65
C VAL A 224 3.61 -29.80 5.78
N ILE A 225 3.67 -28.48 5.67
CA ILE A 225 4.18 -27.60 6.71
C ILE A 225 3.07 -27.29 7.71
N HIS A 226 3.35 -27.52 8.99
CA HIS A 226 2.38 -27.35 10.09
C HIS A 226 2.79 -26.28 11.10
N ASP A 227 4.06 -25.89 11.12
CA ASP A 227 4.57 -24.73 11.85
C ASP A 227 5.78 -24.11 11.09
N HIS A 228 6.25 -22.95 11.50
CA HIS A 228 7.47 -22.33 10.96
C HIS A 228 8.73 -23.01 11.55
N SER A 229 9.76 -23.21 10.72
CA SER A 229 11.09 -23.63 11.19
C SER A 229 11.66 -22.61 12.20
N THR A 230 12.63 -22.95 13.05
CA THR A 230 13.20 -21.92 13.95
C THR A 230 13.89 -20.82 13.16
N HIS A 231 14.11 -19.64 13.74
CA HIS A 231 14.80 -18.55 13.02
C HIS A 231 16.28 -18.83 12.72
N ASP A 232 16.82 -19.90 13.31
CA ASP A 232 18.16 -20.41 13.04
C ASP A 232 18.16 -21.44 11.91
N ASP A 233 17.02 -22.09 11.64
CA ASP A 233 16.82 -23.08 10.59
C ASP A 233 16.21 -22.43 9.34
N ARG A 234 17.10 -21.92 8.49
CA ARG A 234 16.82 -21.13 7.29
C ARG A 234 16.95 -22.00 6.04
N PRO A 235 15.86 -22.22 5.29
CA PRO A 235 15.90 -22.83 3.97
C PRO A 235 16.45 -21.86 2.92
N LEU A 236 16.77 -22.39 1.75
CA LEU A 236 16.94 -21.61 0.53
C LEU A 236 15.65 -20.83 0.22
N ASN A 237 15.78 -19.68 -0.45
CA ASN A 237 14.67 -18.75 -0.73
C ASN A 237 13.47 -19.45 -1.37
N ASP A 238 13.69 -20.20 -2.44
CA ASP A 238 12.60 -20.85 -3.20
C ASP A 238 11.85 -21.86 -2.33
N TYR A 239 12.56 -22.57 -1.44
CA TYR A 239 11.94 -23.52 -0.53
C TYR A 239 11.15 -22.83 0.59
N ARG A 240 11.58 -21.65 1.06
CA ARG A 240 10.78 -20.85 2.00
C ARG A 240 9.43 -20.47 1.40
N ILE A 241 9.40 -20.14 0.10
CA ILE A 241 8.13 -19.86 -0.61
C ILE A 241 7.25 -21.11 -0.57
N LEU A 242 7.80 -22.28 -0.92
CA LEU A 242 7.06 -23.55 -0.92
C LEU A 242 6.52 -23.92 0.47
N GLU A 243 7.28 -23.63 1.53
CA GLU A 243 6.84 -23.84 2.91
C GLU A 243 5.63 -22.98 3.27
N GLY A 244 5.68 -21.68 2.96
CA GLY A 244 4.56 -20.76 3.17
C GLY A 244 3.31 -21.20 2.38
N ARG A 245 3.47 -21.62 1.11
CA ARG A 245 2.36 -22.14 0.29
C ARG A 245 1.76 -23.43 0.88
N SER A 246 2.59 -24.37 1.31
CA SER A 246 2.14 -25.62 1.95
C SER A 246 1.38 -25.36 3.26
N TYR A 247 1.87 -24.43 4.09
CA TYR A 247 1.20 -23.99 5.31
C TYR A 247 -0.15 -23.33 5.01
N ALA A 248 -0.21 -22.42 4.03
CA ALA A 248 -1.41 -21.74 3.59
C ALA A 248 -2.50 -22.71 3.08
N MET A 249 -2.10 -23.79 2.41
CA MET A 249 -3.02 -24.81 1.92
C MET A 249 -3.65 -25.67 3.02
N THR A 250 -3.02 -25.79 4.20
CA THR A 250 -3.34 -26.86 5.17
C THR A 250 -3.54 -26.42 6.62
N HIS A 251 -2.72 -25.51 7.14
CA HIS A 251 -2.68 -25.16 8.57
C HIS A 251 -2.94 -23.68 8.85
N MET A 252 -2.79 -22.80 7.86
CA MET A 252 -3.03 -21.38 8.04
C MET A 252 -4.51 -21.10 8.36
N PRO A 253 -4.81 -20.41 9.47
CA PRO A 253 -6.16 -19.97 9.76
C PRO A 253 -6.69 -19.04 8.67
N ASN A 254 -7.99 -19.14 8.39
CA ASN A 254 -8.65 -18.14 7.56
C ASN A 254 -8.72 -16.79 8.30
N PRO A 255 -8.77 -15.66 7.58
CA PRO A 255 -9.12 -14.39 8.19
C PRO A 255 -10.54 -14.49 8.76
N LEU A 256 -10.82 -13.73 9.82
CA LEU A 256 -12.13 -13.70 10.46
C LEU A 256 -13.11 -12.81 9.67
N LYS A 257 -12.58 -11.82 8.96
CA LYS A 257 -13.33 -10.86 8.16
C LYS A 257 -12.56 -10.46 6.91
N VAL A 258 -13.29 -10.12 5.86
CA VAL A 258 -12.75 -9.48 4.65
C VAL A 258 -13.40 -8.11 4.45
N ILE A 259 -12.58 -7.10 4.17
CA ILE A 259 -13.00 -5.73 3.88
C ILE A 259 -12.48 -5.34 2.49
N ILE A 260 -13.38 -5.12 1.55
CA ILE A 260 -13.06 -4.63 0.21
C ILE A 260 -13.19 -3.10 0.21
N LEU A 261 -12.08 -2.42 -0.07
CA LEU A 261 -12.04 -0.97 -0.19
C LEU A 261 -12.80 -0.51 -1.45
N ASN A 262 -13.40 0.68 -1.39
CA ASN A 262 -14.21 1.23 -2.48
C ASN A 262 -14.01 2.75 -2.56
N GLY A 263 -12.78 3.18 -2.80
CA GLY A 263 -12.39 4.58 -2.80
C GLY A 263 -12.72 5.32 -1.51
N ASP A 264 -13.20 6.55 -1.67
CA ASP A 264 -13.77 7.39 -0.61
C ASP A 264 -15.23 7.02 -0.29
N GLN A 265 -15.83 6.09 -1.03
CA GLN A 265 -17.25 5.81 -0.95
C GLN A 265 -17.62 4.86 0.18
N GLY A 266 -16.68 4.26 0.90
CA GLY A 266 -16.94 3.32 1.99
C GLY A 266 -16.31 1.95 1.73
N THR A 267 -16.84 0.91 2.37
CA THR A 267 -16.35 -0.47 2.27
C THR A 267 -17.45 -1.49 2.00
N PHE A 268 -17.10 -2.61 1.36
CA PHE A 268 -17.94 -3.81 1.31
C PHE A 268 -17.30 -4.90 2.16
N GLU A 269 -18.09 -5.58 3.00
CA GLU A 269 -17.54 -6.45 4.03
C GLU A 269 -18.32 -7.74 4.17
N PHE A 270 -17.62 -8.78 4.59
CA PHE A 270 -18.23 -10.04 5.01
C PHE A 270 -17.39 -10.73 6.08
N ASP A 271 -18.07 -11.44 6.98
CA ASP A 271 -17.43 -12.35 7.93
C ASP A 271 -17.14 -13.69 7.26
N VAL A 272 -16.12 -14.41 7.71
CA VAL A 272 -15.73 -15.70 7.13
C VAL A 272 -16.35 -16.84 7.95
N ASN A 273 -17.19 -17.66 7.32
CA ASN A 273 -17.95 -18.68 8.04
C ASN A 273 -17.41 -20.12 7.92
N ASN A 274 -16.64 -20.44 6.89
CA ASN A 274 -16.06 -21.77 6.72
C ASN A 274 -14.86 -21.76 5.77
N ASN A 275 -14.09 -22.85 5.83
CA ASN A 275 -12.96 -23.10 4.95
C ASN A 275 -13.39 -23.90 3.70
N SER A 276 -13.84 -23.19 2.66
CA SER A 276 -14.29 -23.80 1.40
C SER A 276 -13.77 -23.04 0.20
N ARG A 277 -13.29 -23.80 -0.79
CA ARG A 277 -12.78 -23.29 -2.07
C ARG A 277 -13.92 -22.83 -2.98
N LEU A 278 -13.67 -21.88 -3.88
CA LEU A 278 -14.64 -21.44 -4.90
C LEU A 278 -15.15 -22.61 -5.74
N ALA A 279 -14.27 -23.52 -6.16
CA ALA A 279 -14.65 -24.71 -6.91
C ALA A 279 -15.55 -25.67 -6.11
N GLY A 280 -15.55 -25.58 -4.78
CA GLY A 280 -16.28 -26.45 -3.87
C GLY A 280 -17.63 -25.91 -3.41
N ASN A 281 -18.12 -24.80 -3.97
CA ASN A 281 -19.38 -24.18 -3.55
C ASN A 281 -20.12 -23.46 -4.70
N GLU A 282 -21.37 -23.05 -4.45
CA GLU A 282 -22.29 -22.51 -5.46
C GLU A 282 -22.02 -21.05 -5.89
N MET A 283 -20.95 -20.39 -5.41
CA MET A 283 -20.69 -18.98 -5.76
C MET A 283 -20.45 -18.78 -7.26
N VAL A 284 -19.78 -19.73 -7.92
CA VAL A 284 -19.54 -19.69 -9.37
C VAL A 284 -20.84 -19.96 -10.13
N ASP A 285 -21.65 -20.92 -9.67
CA ASP A 285 -22.98 -21.22 -10.22
C ASP A 285 -23.92 -20.00 -10.14
N ASN A 286 -23.91 -19.31 -8.99
CA ASN A 286 -24.63 -18.06 -8.78
C ASN A 286 -24.15 -16.97 -9.74
N PHE A 287 -22.84 -16.83 -9.91
CA PHE A 287 -22.27 -15.85 -10.84
C PHE A 287 -22.70 -16.07 -12.29
N VAL A 288 -22.65 -17.32 -12.76
CA VAL A 288 -23.10 -17.70 -14.12
C VAL A 288 -24.59 -17.39 -14.29
N THR A 289 -25.41 -17.74 -13.30
CA THR A 289 -26.87 -17.51 -13.32
C THR A 289 -27.21 -16.02 -13.30
N ASP A 290 -26.60 -15.26 -12.39
CA ASP A 290 -26.88 -13.83 -12.16
C ASP A 290 -26.44 -12.92 -13.33
N ASN A 291 -25.59 -13.44 -14.21
CA ASN A 291 -25.06 -12.73 -15.37
C ASN A 291 -25.44 -13.39 -16.72
N ASN A 292 -26.25 -14.45 -16.70
CA ASN A 292 -26.72 -15.18 -17.88
C ASN A 292 -25.58 -15.53 -18.85
N LEU A 293 -24.54 -16.17 -18.32
CA LEU A 293 -23.31 -16.47 -19.05
C LEU A 293 -23.36 -17.84 -19.72
N GLU A 294 -22.67 -17.97 -20.86
CA GLU A 294 -22.33 -19.27 -21.43
C GLU A 294 -21.37 -20.02 -20.48
N VAL A 295 -21.46 -21.35 -20.44
CA VAL A 295 -20.75 -22.15 -19.44
C VAL A 295 -19.34 -22.55 -19.85
N ASP A 296 -18.98 -22.50 -21.13
CA ASP A 296 -17.66 -22.96 -21.60
C ASP A 296 -16.55 -21.92 -21.32
N MET A 297 -16.04 -21.26 -22.37
CA MET A 297 -15.03 -20.21 -22.24
C MET A 297 -15.69 -18.84 -22.16
N THR A 298 -15.68 -18.26 -20.96
CA THR A 298 -16.41 -17.03 -20.69
C THR A 298 -15.49 -15.90 -20.29
N THR A 299 -15.84 -14.69 -20.74
CA THR A 299 -15.11 -13.47 -20.37
C THR A 299 -15.68 -12.92 -19.07
N VAL A 300 -14.83 -12.79 -18.06
CA VAL A 300 -15.16 -12.21 -16.74
C VAL A 300 -14.48 -10.85 -16.62
N ASN A 301 -15.22 -9.86 -16.13
CA ASN A 301 -14.73 -8.50 -15.93
C ASN A 301 -15.15 -8.00 -14.54
N HIS A 302 -14.19 -7.93 -13.63
CA HIS A 302 -14.43 -7.54 -12.24
C HIS A 302 -14.96 -6.10 -12.10
N LEU A 303 -14.57 -5.17 -12.98
CA LEU A 303 -15.05 -3.78 -12.96
C LEU A 303 -16.53 -3.68 -13.33
N ASN A 304 -17.02 -4.52 -14.25
CA ASN A 304 -18.45 -4.60 -14.56
C ASN A 304 -19.24 -5.08 -13.33
N VAL A 305 -18.70 -6.07 -12.60
CA VAL A 305 -19.34 -6.61 -11.39
C VAL A 305 -19.31 -5.59 -10.25
N LEU A 306 -18.20 -4.90 -10.06
CA LEU A 306 -18.08 -3.81 -9.08
C LEU A 306 -19.11 -2.71 -9.34
N ARG A 307 -19.25 -2.25 -10.60
CA ARG A 307 -20.26 -1.25 -10.98
C ARG A 307 -21.68 -1.74 -10.69
N LYS A 308 -22.00 -2.99 -11.02
CA LYS A 308 -23.31 -3.60 -10.70
C LYS A 308 -23.59 -3.60 -9.19
N LEU A 309 -22.57 -3.86 -8.36
CA LEU A 309 -22.66 -3.76 -6.90
C LEU A 309 -22.90 -2.31 -6.45
N GLN A 310 -22.06 -1.35 -6.86
CA GLN A 310 -22.14 0.07 -6.48
C GLN A 310 -23.46 0.74 -6.93
N ASP A 311 -24.00 0.33 -8.08
CA ASP A 311 -25.28 0.83 -8.60
C ASP A 311 -26.45 0.45 -7.69
N LYS A 312 -26.36 -0.71 -7.04
CA LYS A 312 -27.47 -1.28 -6.26
C LYS A 312 -27.28 -1.16 -4.75
N VAL A 313 -26.04 -1.18 -4.26
CA VAL A 313 -25.71 -1.24 -2.83
C VAL A 313 -24.93 0.03 -2.45
N VAL A 314 -25.43 0.74 -1.44
CA VAL A 314 -24.68 1.79 -0.75
C VAL A 314 -23.72 1.07 0.22
N PRO A 315 -22.40 1.26 0.07
CA PRO A 315 -21.39 0.61 0.91
C PRO A 315 -21.48 1.04 2.38
N LEU A 316 -20.82 0.28 3.24
CA LEU A 316 -20.69 0.55 4.67
C LEU A 316 -19.85 1.81 4.90
N LYS A 317 -20.31 2.64 5.83
CA LYS A 317 -19.64 3.87 6.28
C LYS A 317 -19.75 3.97 7.79
N LEU A 318 -18.79 4.64 8.41
CA LEU A 318 -18.95 5.00 9.82
C LEU A 318 -20.19 5.89 9.98
N SER A 319 -21.13 5.46 10.81
CA SER A 319 -22.33 6.23 11.12
C SER A 319 -21.98 7.45 11.96
N SER A 320 -22.79 8.52 11.91
CA SER A 320 -22.55 9.71 12.75
C SER A 320 -22.65 9.44 14.26
N SER A 321 -23.22 8.30 14.66
CA SER A 321 -23.26 7.81 16.04
C SER A 321 -22.04 6.99 16.45
N ASP A 322 -21.18 6.60 15.49
CA ASP A 322 -19.96 5.85 15.76
C ASP A 322 -18.94 6.76 16.46
N SER A 323 -18.26 6.23 17.48
CA SER A 323 -17.25 6.98 18.23
C SER A 323 -16.03 7.37 17.38
N ARG A 324 -15.81 6.68 16.26
CA ARG A 324 -14.72 6.95 15.31
C ARG A 324 -15.12 7.90 14.18
N TYR A 325 -16.39 8.29 14.08
CA TYR A 325 -16.87 9.14 12.98
C TYR A 325 -16.19 10.50 12.92
N THR A 326 -16.00 11.17 14.06
CA THR A 326 -15.32 12.47 14.13
C THR A 326 -13.85 12.37 13.74
N ILE A 327 -13.22 11.24 14.05
CA ILE A 327 -11.85 10.94 13.64
C ILE A 327 -11.81 10.72 12.14
N HIS A 328 -12.69 9.90 11.58
CA HIS A 328 -12.83 9.73 10.13
C HIS A 328 -13.01 11.07 9.38
N GLN A 329 -13.83 11.98 9.90
CA GLN A 329 -13.98 13.32 9.33
C GLN A 329 -12.67 14.12 9.36
N SER A 330 -11.90 14.00 10.44
CA SER A 330 -10.59 14.65 10.58
C SER A 330 -9.54 14.03 9.66
N LEU A 331 -9.63 12.72 9.39
CA LEU A 331 -8.74 11.99 8.47
C LEU A 331 -9.04 12.26 6.98
N THR A 332 -10.25 12.70 6.67
CA THR A 332 -10.71 12.95 5.29
C THR A 332 -10.67 14.43 4.91
N THR A 333 -10.43 15.32 5.88
CA THR A 333 -10.31 16.76 5.66
C THR A 333 -8.92 17.23 6.10
N PRO A 334 -8.10 17.77 5.19
CA PRO A 334 -6.77 18.29 5.52
C PRO A 334 -6.83 19.25 6.71
N SER A 335 -6.27 18.83 7.84
CA SER A 335 -6.34 19.58 9.09
C SER A 335 -5.24 19.18 10.07
N THR A 336 -5.16 19.89 11.18
CA THR A 336 -4.35 19.47 12.33
C THR A 336 -5.19 18.62 13.27
N LEU A 337 -4.65 17.46 13.66
CA LEU A 337 -5.31 16.54 14.57
C LEU A 337 -4.69 16.66 15.97
N LYS A 338 -5.46 17.25 16.89
CA LYS A 338 -5.03 17.37 18.29
C LYS A 338 -5.15 16.02 19.00
N LEU A 339 -4.01 15.50 19.42
CA LEU A 339 -3.92 14.35 20.30
C LEU A 339 -4.10 14.78 21.76
N ASN A 340 -4.65 13.89 22.58
CA ASN A 340 -4.80 14.12 24.02
C ASN A 340 -4.19 12.98 24.84
N GLU A 341 -3.82 13.27 26.09
CA GLU A 341 -3.11 12.30 26.94
C GLU A 341 -3.84 10.98 27.17
N ARG A 342 -5.18 10.96 27.12
CA ARG A 342 -5.97 9.74 27.40
C ARG A 342 -5.82 8.71 26.29
N MET A 343 -5.50 9.14 25.08
CA MET A 343 -5.25 8.24 23.93
C MET A 343 -4.02 7.36 24.15
N PHE A 344 -3.09 7.82 24.99
CA PHE A 344 -1.86 7.12 25.35
C PHE A 344 -1.94 6.48 26.73
N ALA A 345 -3.11 6.39 27.34
CA ALA A 345 -3.25 5.77 28.64
C ALA A 345 -2.73 4.32 28.62
N HIS A 346 -2.21 3.86 29.75
CA HIS A 346 -1.88 2.46 29.93
C HIS A 346 -3.14 1.62 29.66
N PRO A 347 -3.04 0.48 28.95
CA PRO A 347 -4.19 -0.34 28.64
C PRO A 347 -4.91 -0.79 29.92
N PRO A 348 -6.25 -0.96 29.88
CA PRO A 348 -6.98 -1.46 31.04
C PRO A 348 -6.48 -2.83 31.49
N SER A 349 -6.58 -3.12 32.78
CA SER A 349 -6.22 -4.43 33.33
C SER A 349 -6.90 -5.57 32.57
N ILE A 350 -6.10 -6.57 32.17
CA ILE A 350 -6.56 -7.75 31.45
C ILE A 350 -7.74 -8.42 32.17
N ASP A 351 -7.68 -8.57 33.50
CA ASP A 351 -8.75 -9.20 34.29
C ASP A 351 -10.08 -8.45 34.17
N THR A 352 -10.03 -7.11 34.19
CA THR A 352 -11.24 -6.29 34.04
C THR A 352 -11.83 -6.46 32.63
N GLN A 353 -10.98 -6.51 31.61
CA GLN A 353 -11.42 -6.71 30.23
C GLN A 353 -12.04 -8.10 30.03
N LEU A 354 -11.40 -9.16 30.54
CA LEU A 354 -11.92 -10.53 30.51
C LEU A 354 -13.28 -10.63 31.20
N GLN A 355 -13.44 -10.01 32.37
CA GLN A 355 -14.73 -9.97 33.08
C GLN A 355 -15.81 -9.24 32.27
N ASN A 356 -15.47 -8.11 31.63
CA ASN A 356 -16.42 -7.35 30.84
C ASN A 356 -16.86 -8.11 29.58
N ILE A 357 -15.94 -8.74 28.86
CA ILE A 357 -16.27 -9.56 27.67
C ILE A 357 -17.04 -10.81 28.09
N GLY A 358 -16.64 -11.45 29.20
CA GLY A 358 -17.36 -12.60 29.75
C GLY A 358 -18.81 -12.29 30.08
N LYS A 359 -19.11 -11.12 30.65
CA LYS A 359 -20.50 -10.66 30.88
C LYS A 359 -21.30 -10.52 29.59
N VAL A 360 -20.69 -10.02 28.52
CA VAL A 360 -21.34 -9.96 27.20
C VAL A 360 -21.66 -11.37 26.72
N GLY A 361 -20.72 -12.31 26.84
CA GLY A 361 -20.89 -13.73 26.50
C GLY A 361 -22.01 -14.44 27.26
N LEU A 362 -22.38 -13.97 28.45
CA LEU A 362 -23.54 -14.48 29.20
C LEU A 362 -24.89 -14.01 28.62
N THR A 363 -24.90 -12.90 27.87
CA THR A 363 -26.12 -12.30 27.32
C THR A 363 -26.35 -12.60 25.85
N ARG A 364 -25.27 -12.77 25.07
CA ARG A 364 -25.29 -13.17 23.66
C ARG A 364 -24.01 -13.89 23.29
N SER A 365 -24.04 -14.63 22.17
CA SER A 365 -22.80 -15.16 21.57
C SER A 365 -21.84 -14.02 21.23
N LEU A 366 -20.55 -14.26 21.51
CA LEU A 366 -19.48 -13.39 21.07
C LEU A 366 -19.33 -13.50 19.55
N THR A 367 -19.02 -12.38 18.91
CA THR A 367 -18.53 -12.39 17.53
C THR A 367 -17.14 -13.02 17.46
N ASP A 368 -16.71 -13.46 16.28
CA ASP A 368 -15.38 -14.04 16.11
C ASP A 368 -14.26 -13.05 16.49
N GLN A 369 -14.47 -11.75 16.27
CA GLN A 369 -13.51 -10.71 16.68
C GLN A 369 -13.45 -10.55 18.19
N GLU A 370 -14.60 -10.57 18.87
CA GLU A 370 -14.63 -10.53 20.33
C GLU A 370 -14.00 -11.77 20.95
N GLN A 371 -14.22 -12.94 20.35
CA GLN A 371 -13.61 -14.19 20.79
C GLN A 371 -12.10 -14.20 20.56
N SER A 372 -11.64 -13.73 19.41
CA SER A 372 -10.22 -13.57 19.09
C SER A 372 -9.53 -12.63 20.09
N TYR A 373 -10.11 -11.47 20.34
CA TYR A 373 -9.61 -10.51 21.33
C TYR A 373 -9.58 -11.09 22.75
N TYR A 374 -10.64 -11.81 23.16
CA TYR A 374 -10.69 -12.52 24.44
C TYR A 374 -9.57 -13.55 24.58
N ASN A 375 -9.30 -14.33 23.52
CA ASN A 375 -8.21 -15.31 23.51
C ASN A 375 -6.84 -14.64 23.58
N SER A 376 -6.62 -13.53 22.87
CA SER A 376 -5.38 -12.75 22.97
C SER A 376 -5.13 -12.20 24.38
N LEU A 377 -6.18 -11.82 25.10
CA LEU A 377 -6.07 -11.41 26.51
C LEU A 377 -5.65 -12.56 27.43
N ILE A 378 -6.22 -13.75 27.22
CA ILE A 378 -5.81 -14.96 27.95
C ILE A 378 -4.35 -15.28 27.66
N GLU A 379 -3.96 -15.22 26.39
CA GLU A 379 -2.58 -15.47 25.96
C GLU A 379 -1.62 -14.51 26.65
N CYS A 380 -1.87 -13.20 26.54
CA CYS A 380 -1.03 -12.17 27.13
C CYS A 380 -0.90 -12.28 28.66
N LYS A 381 -1.97 -12.70 29.35
CA LYS A 381 -1.99 -12.80 30.82
C LYS A 381 -0.91 -13.73 31.38
N GLN A 382 -0.43 -14.67 30.58
CA GLN A 382 0.57 -15.66 30.99
C GLN A 382 2.00 -15.11 30.98
N TYR A 383 2.22 -13.93 30.39
CA TYR A 383 3.56 -13.42 30.10
C TYR A 383 3.73 -11.97 30.54
N THR A 384 4.98 -11.57 30.70
CA THR A 384 5.42 -10.22 31.05
C THR A 384 6.36 -9.69 29.95
N ASN A 385 6.95 -8.50 30.13
CA ASN A 385 7.89 -7.96 29.12
C ASN A 385 9.18 -8.79 29.00
N GLU A 386 9.48 -9.59 30.02
CA GLU A 386 10.73 -10.34 30.17
C GLU A 386 10.67 -11.76 29.56
N ASN A 387 9.48 -12.36 29.45
CA ASN A 387 9.35 -13.79 29.12
C ASN A 387 8.37 -14.12 27.99
N GLU A 388 7.83 -13.10 27.32
CA GLU A 388 6.95 -13.30 26.17
C GLU A 388 7.67 -14.01 25.01
N PRO A 389 7.06 -15.05 24.41
CA PRO A 389 7.65 -15.75 23.28
C PRO A 389 7.53 -14.90 22.01
N ARG A 390 8.45 -15.08 21.06
CA ARG A 390 8.41 -14.40 19.76
C ARG A 390 7.08 -14.70 19.05
N TYR A 391 6.31 -13.64 18.80
CA TYR A 391 5.01 -13.77 18.13
C TYR A 391 5.16 -13.79 16.61
N PHE A 392 5.62 -12.69 16.03
CA PHE A 392 5.82 -12.60 14.59
C PHE A 392 6.94 -13.54 14.17
N ARG A 393 6.73 -14.28 13.07
CA ARG A 393 7.75 -15.13 12.47
C ARG A 393 8.11 -14.57 11.09
N MET A 394 9.41 -14.42 10.85
CA MET A 394 9.93 -13.81 9.63
C MET A 394 10.32 -14.92 8.67
N ALA A 395 10.35 -14.65 7.37
CA ALA A 395 10.69 -15.64 6.37
C ALA A 395 12.05 -16.31 6.62
N VAL A 396 13.05 -15.59 7.14
CA VAL A 396 14.44 -16.04 7.32
C VAL A 396 15.00 -17.04 6.29
N ILE A 397 15.90 -16.54 5.44
CA ILE A 397 16.48 -17.30 4.34
C ILE A 397 18.00 -17.40 4.48
N ARG A 398 18.58 -18.32 3.71
CA ARG A 398 20.03 -18.48 3.59
C ARG A 398 20.65 -17.28 2.88
N MET A 399 21.63 -16.65 3.54
CA MET A 399 22.46 -15.60 2.92
C MET A 399 23.46 -16.15 1.91
N ASP A 400 23.84 -17.43 2.04
CA ASP A 400 24.78 -18.09 1.15
C ASP A 400 24.12 -18.68 -0.10
N ASP A 401 22.82 -18.44 -0.31
CA ASP A 401 22.15 -18.71 -1.58
C ASP A 401 22.76 -17.81 -2.67
N PRO A 402 23.36 -18.35 -3.75
CA PRO A 402 24.03 -17.54 -4.77
C PRO A 402 23.09 -16.59 -5.52
N LYS A 403 21.77 -16.83 -5.50
CA LYS A 403 20.78 -15.94 -6.09
C LYS A 403 20.37 -14.80 -5.15
N ASN A 404 20.73 -14.86 -3.87
CA ASN A 404 20.48 -13.81 -2.89
C ASN A 404 21.55 -12.70 -3.01
N ARG A 405 21.34 -11.77 -3.96
CA ARG A 405 22.32 -10.74 -4.34
C ARG A 405 22.75 -9.83 -3.19
N ASP A 406 21.81 -9.52 -2.30
CA ASP A 406 22.04 -8.61 -1.17
C ASP A 406 22.49 -9.35 0.09
N GLN A 407 22.60 -10.69 0.03
CA GLN A 407 22.86 -11.54 1.19
C GLN A 407 21.92 -11.22 2.37
N GLU A 408 20.67 -10.88 2.05
CA GLU A 408 19.70 -10.50 3.06
C GLU A 408 19.24 -11.73 3.85
N TRP A 409 18.92 -11.52 5.12
CA TRP A 409 18.49 -12.59 6.00
C TRP A 409 17.01 -12.92 5.85
N GLY A 410 16.19 -12.09 5.20
CA GLY A 410 14.73 -12.29 5.12
C GLY A 410 13.94 -11.86 6.37
N TRP A 411 14.42 -10.87 7.14
CA TRP A 411 13.74 -10.36 8.33
C TRP A 411 12.49 -9.51 8.01
N HIS A 412 12.48 -8.83 6.86
CA HIS A 412 11.41 -7.88 6.48
C HIS A 412 10.20 -8.54 5.82
N TYR A 413 10.04 -9.86 5.92
CA TYR A 413 8.94 -10.60 5.29
C TYR A 413 8.25 -11.51 6.29
N ASP A 414 6.94 -11.58 6.21
CA ASP A 414 6.14 -12.59 6.88
C ASP A 414 6.32 -13.93 6.16
N TRP A 415 6.67 -14.97 6.92
CA TRP A 415 7.00 -16.27 6.36
C TRP A 415 5.81 -16.95 5.66
N ARG A 416 4.56 -16.66 6.07
CA ARG A 416 3.35 -17.27 5.51
C ARG A 416 3.13 -16.81 4.07
N PHE A 417 3.46 -15.55 3.81
CA PHE A 417 3.17 -14.86 2.56
C PHE A 417 4.43 -14.60 1.71
N PHE A 418 5.59 -15.02 2.20
CA PHE A 418 6.86 -14.84 1.50
C PHE A 418 6.79 -15.30 0.05
N ASN A 419 7.16 -14.41 -0.87
CA ASN A 419 7.19 -14.67 -2.31
C ASN A 419 8.54 -14.30 -2.92
N GLY A 420 9.59 -14.69 -2.20
CA GLY A 420 11.00 -14.45 -2.53
C GLY A 420 11.46 -13.05 -2.12
N ALA A 421 12.74 -12.96 -1.75
CA ALA A 421 13.39 -11.70 -1.41
C ALA A 421 13.29 -10.68 -2.57
N LEU A 422 13.25 -9.39 -2.22
CA LEU A 422 12.99 -8.27 -3.14
C LEU A 422 14.03 -8.21 -4.26
N ASN A 423 15.29 -8.42 -3.92
CA ASN A 423 16.42 -8.42 -4.87
C ASN A 423 16.95 -9.83 -5.17
N TYR A 424 16.15 -10.87 -4.93
CA TYR A 424 16.52 -12.24 -5.31
C TYR A 424 16.59 -12.39 -6.83
N ASP A 425 17.65 -13.04 -7.32
CA ASP A 425 17.81 -13.32 -8.75
C ASP A 425 16.79 -14.36 -9.22
N ARG A 426 16.01 -14.00 -10.25
CA ARG A 426 14.89 -14.78 -10.76
C ARG A 426 14.99 -14.89 -12.27
N GLU A 427 14.75 -16.08 -12.79
CA GLU A 427 14.76 -16.31 -14.23
C GLU A 427 13.71 -15.42 -14.92
N GLY A 428 14.14 -14.73 -15.99
CA GLY A 428 13.29 -13.82 -16.75
C GLY A 428 13.00 -12.49 -16.05
N TRP A 429 13.79 -12.09 -15.04
CA TRP A 429 13.72 -10.78 -14.38
C TRP A 429 15.04 -10.01 -14.50
N THR A 430 14.96 -8.71 -14.73
CA THR A 430 16.09 -7.79 -14.64
C THR A 430 16.17 -7.15 -13.24
N VAL A 431 17.33 -6.58 -12.88
CA VAL A 431 17.51 -5.81 -11.63
C VAL A 431 16.53 -4.64 -11.55
N GLU A 432 16.34 -3.94 -12.68
CA GLU A 432 15.43 -2.79 -12.77
C GLU A 432 13.97 -3.22 -12.55
N GLU A 433 13.54 -4.33 -13.15
CA GLU A 433 12.20 -4.86 -12.95
C GLU A 433 11.94 -5.27 -11.49
N LEU A 434 12.95 -5.79 -10.79
CA LEU A 434 12.87 -6.11 -9.36
C LEU A 434 12.77 -4.83 -8.51
N GLY A 435 13.53 -3.79 -8.85
CA GLY A 435 13.40 -2.47 -8.20
C GLY A 435 12.00 -1.87 -8.38
N HIS A 436 11.43 -1.94 -9.59
CA HIS A 436 10.06 -1.51 -9.83
C HIS A 436 9.04 -2.31 -9.04
N ARG A 437 9.24 -3.63 -8.90
CA ARG A 437 8.40 -4.50 -8.07
C ARG A 437 8.38 -4.03 -6.62
N THR A 438 9.54 -3.76 -6.03
CA THR A 438 9.68 -3.23 -4.67
C THR A 438 8.92 -1.92 -4.51
N ASN A 439 9.12 -0.97 -5.42
CA ASN A 439 8.45 0.33 -5.38
C ASN A 439 6.92 0.20 -5.49
N ILE A 440 6.42 -0.75 -6.28
CA ILE A 440 4.99 -1.06 -6.34
C ILE A 440 4.47 -1.61 -5.01
N ILE A 441 5.19 -2.54 -4.38
CA ILE A 441 4.78 -3.15 -3.11
C ILE A 441 4.64 -2.08 -2.01
N LEU A 442 5.64 -1.21 -1.86
CA LEU A 442 5.65 -0.15 -0.84
C LEU A 442 4.57 0.91 -1.08
N ASP A 443 4.40 1.39 -2.32
CA ASP A 443 3.32 2.32 -2.71
C ASP A 443 1.95 1.74 -2.33
N ARG A 444 1.72 0.48 -2.68
CA ARG A 444 0.43 -0.19 -2.48
C ARG A 444 0.17 -0.51 -1.01
N LEU A 445 1.18 -0.85 -0.22
CA LEU A 445 1.07 -1.01 1.24
C LEU A 445 0.66 0.31 1.91
N LEU A 446 1.43 1.38 1.69
CA LEU A 446 1.17 2.69 2.28
C LEU A 446 -0.22 3.20 1.92
N ARG A 447 -0.59 3.09 0.63
CA ARG A 447 -1.88 3.52 0.11
C ARG A 447 -3.04 2.78 0.76
N ASN A 448 -3.00 1.45 0.77
CA ASN A 448 -4.12 0.64 1.23
C ASN A 448 -4.28 0.66 2.76
N TRP A 449 -3.17 0.78 3.51
CA TRP A 449 -3.25 1.07 4.94
C TRP A 449 -3.96 2.39 5.21
N ASN A 450 -3.53 3.49 4.58
CA ASN A 450 -4.11 4.80 4.83
C ASN A 450 -5.58 4.87 4.39
N ARG A 451 -5.96 4.22 3.28
CA ARG A 451 -7.38 4.08 2.89
C ARG A 451 -8.20 3.36 3.95
N PHE A 452 -7.70 2.22 4.44
CA PHE A 452 -8.36 1.48 5.51
C PHE A 452 -8.48 2.33 6.79
N ALA A 453 -7.38 2.94 7.23
CA ALA A 453 -7.35 3.77 8.43
C ALA A 453 -8.32 4.96 8.32
N GLN A 454 -8.37 5.64 7.16
CA GLN A 454 -9.35 6.68 6.87
C GLN A 454 -10.78 6.16 6.98
N GLN A 455 -11.12 5.06 6.27
CA GLN A 455 -12.49 4.52 6.26
C GLN A 455 -12.94 4.01 7.63
N LYS A 456 -12.02 3.52 8.46
CA LYS A 456 -12.30 2.99 9.80
C LYS A 456 -12.03 3.98 10.93
N GLY A 457 -11.63 5.21 10.58
CA GLY A 457 -11.36 6.26 11.53
C GLY A 457 -10.28 5.86 12.51
N ILE A 458 -9.12 5.36 12.06
CA ILE A 458 -7.96 4.93 12.86
C ILE A 458 -6.85 5.97 12.73
N ILE A 459 -6.27 6.41 13.85
CA ILE A 459 -5.20 7.40 13.87
C ILE A 459 -3.86 6.68 13.84
N SER A 460 -3.05 7.01 12.84
CA SER A 460 -1.64 6.65 12.76
C SER A 460 -0.85 7.76 12.09
N TRP A 461 0.45 7.84 12.34
CA TRP A 461 1.37 8.78 11.67
C TRP A 461 2.64 8.06 11.25
N ILE A 462 3.31 8.59 10.22
CA ILE A 462 4.60 8.07 9.75
C ILE A 462 5.72 8.50 10.71
N MET A 463 6.69 7.62 10.93
CA MET A 463 7.85 7.84 11.80
C MET A 463 9.09 7.15 11.21
N HIS A 464 10.24 7.29 11.86
CA HIS A 464 11.47 6.56 11.50
C HIS A 464 11.86 6.80 10.03
N GLY A 465 12.12 5.74 9.26
CA GLY A 465 12.51 5.80 7.84
C GLY A 465 11.50 6.54 6.95
N PRO A 466 10.19 6.23 7.02
CA PRO A 466 9.16 6.98 6.30
C PRO A 466 9.12 8.49 6.59
N LEU A 467 9.35 8.92 7.84
CA LEU A 467 9.39 10.36 8.15
C LEU A 467 10.68 11.01 7.64
N LEU A 468 11.81 10.27 7.66
CA LEU A 468 13.06 10.74 7.08
C LEU A 468 12.97 10.89 5.57
N SER A 469 12.40 9.92 4.86
CA SER A 469 12.20 10.00 3.40
C SER A 469 11.23 11.12 3.02
N TRP A 470 10.13 11.25 3.77
CA TRP A 470 9.21 12.37 3.64
C TRP A 470 9.91 13.73 3.74
N TYR A 471 10.84 13.92 4.68
CA TYR A 471 11.57 15.19 4.86
C TYR A 471 12.31 15.66 3.60
N TRP A 472 12.80 14.73 2.76
CA TRP A 472 13.62 15.06 1.60
C TRP A 472 12.80 15.53 0.41
N ASP A 473 11.86 14.71 -0.06
CA ASP A 473 11.11 14.97 -1.29
C ASP A 473 9.62 14.58 -1.19
N GLY A 474 9.15 14.18 -0.01
CA GLY A 474 7.78 13.69 0.17
C GLY A 474 7.53 12.34 -0.53
N LEU A 475 8.58 11.58 -0.85
CA LEU A 475 8.52 10.22 -1.41
C LEU A 475 9.16 9.22 -0.45
N MET A 476 8.85 7.94 -0.58
CA MET A 476 9.65 6.88 0.04
C MET A 476 11.02 6.80 -0.64
N PHE A 477 12.09 6.55 0.12
CA PHE A 477 13.40 6.38 -0.50
C PHE A 477 13.38 5.18 -1.46
N PRO A 478 14.05 5.26 -2.63
CA PRO A 478 14.09 4.17 -3.61
C PRO A 478 14.96 2.98 -3.18
N PHE A 479 15.61 3.09 -2.01
CA PHE A 479 16.42 2.06 -1.37
C PHE A 479 15.85 1.62 -0.01
N ASP A 480 14.70 2.16 0.38
CA ASP A 480 13.99 1.67 1.57
C ASP A 480 13.25 0.37 1.24
N VAL A 481 13.06 -0.48 2.25
CA VAL A 481 12.40 -1.79 2.08
C VAL A 481 11.33 -2.07 3.14
N ASP A 482 11.18 -1.20 4.13
CA ASP A 482 10.14 -1.27 5.15
C ASP A 482 9.41 0.05 5.34
N ILE A 483 8.30 -0.01 6.07
CA ILE A 483 7.47 1.14 6.41
C ILE A 483 7.11 1.01 7.89
N ASP A 484 7.47 2.00 8.67
CA ASP A 484 7.08 2.12 10.07
C ASP A 484 6.01 3.19 10.27
N ILE A 485 4.99 2.85 11.05
CA ILE A 485 4.01 3.81 11.55
C ILE A 485 3.84 3.71 13.05
N GLN A 486 3.41 4.81 13.64
CA GLN A 486 3.03 4.88 15.03
C GLN A 486 1.56 5.23 15.21
N MET A 487 0.98 4.80 16.34
CA MET A 487 -0.38 5.14 16.73
C MET A 487 -0.55 5.27 18.24
N PRO A 488 -1.64 5.88 18.74
CA PRO A 488 -1.94 5.91 20.16
C PRO A 488 -2.41 4.53 20.66
N MET A 489 -2.16 4.19 21.93
CA MET A 489 -2.61 2.93 22.52
C MET A 489 -4.13 2.71 22.39
N SER A 490 -4.95 3.76 22.48
CA SER A 490 -6.40 3.66 22.27
C SER A 490 -6.78 3.09 20.90
N ASP A 491 -5.99 3.40 19.89
CA ASP A 491 -6.24 3.04 18.50
C ASP A 491 -5.73 1.63 18.21
N LEU A 492 -4.61 1.22 18.81
CA LEU A 492 -4.17 -0.17 18.79
C LEU A 492 -5.18 -1.10 19.48
N LEU A 493 -5.73 -0.72 20.65
CA LEU A 493 -6.79 -1.50 21.31
C LEU A 493 -8.05 -1.61 20.43
N TYR A 494 -8.39 -0.52 19.73
CA TYR A 494 -9.50 -0.52 18.79
C TYR A 494 -9.22 -1.42 17.57
N LEU A 495 -8.01 -1.38 17.01
CA LEU A 495 -7.56 -2.25 15.92
C LEU A 495 -7.63 -3.72 16.32
N ALA A 496 -7.05 -4.07 17.47
CA ALA A 496 -7.03 -5.43 18.00
C ALA A 496 -8.42 -6.01 18.22
N LYS A 497 -9.33 -5.21 18.78
CA LYS A 497 -10.68 -5.66 19.11
C LYS A 497 -11.57 -5.84 17.88
N ASN A 498 -11.41 -5.03 16.84
CA ASN A 498 -12.36 -4.96 15.74
C ASN A 498 -11.82 -5.52 14.42
N TYR A 499 -10.48 -5.54 14.23
CA TYR A 499 -9.85 -5.81 12.94
C TYR A 499 -8.66 -6.77 13.00
N ASN A 500 -8.33 -7.36 14.16
CA ASN A 500 -7.32 -8.42 14.18
C ASN A 500 -7.74 -9.60 13.28
N ASN A 501 -6.77 -10.18 12.57
CA ASN A 501 -6.98 -11.25 11.58
C ASN A 501 -8.06 -10.88 10.53
N THR A 502 -8.02 -9.65 10.02
CA THR A 502 -8.91 -9.16 8.95
C THR A 502 -8.11 -8.97 7.66
N LEU A 503 -8.64 -9.49 6.55
CA LEU A 503 -8.07 -9.29 5.21
C LEU A 503 -8.64 -8.02 4.58
N ILE A 504 -7.80 -7.04 4.30
CA ILE A 504 -8.14 -5.84 3.56
C ILE A 504 -7.82 -6.07 2.09
N VAL A 505 -8.81 -5.90 1.22
CA VAL A 505 -8.66 -6.03 -0.23
C VAL A 505 -8.65 -4.62 -0.82
N GLU A 506 -7.64 -4.36 -1.64
CA GLU A 506 -7.50 -3.14 -2.41
C GLU A 506 -8.77 -2.80 -3.20
N ASP A 507 -8.98 -1.51 -3.45
CA ASP A 507 -10.06 -1.05 -4.32
C ASP A 507 -9.97 -1.74 -5.69
N PRO A 508 -10.96 -2.58 -6.08
CA PRO A 508 -10.87 -3.35 -7.32
C PRO A 508 -10.84 -2.48 -8.58
N SER A 509 -11.10 -1.16 -8.48
CA SER A 509 -10.92 -0.22 -9.59
C SER A 509 -9.49 0.30 -9.74
N GLU A 510 -8.64 0.09 -8.73
CA GLU A 510 -7.25 0.56 -8.69
C GLU A 510 -6.21 -0.58 -8.70
N GLY A 511 -6.59 -1.79 -8.26
CA GLY A 511 -5.67 -2.92 -8.15
C GLY A 511 -6.33 -4.16 -7.53
N TYR A 512 -5.47 -5.07 -7.06
CA TYR A 512 -5.88 -6.39 -6.59
C TYR A 512 -5.14 -6.83 -5.32
N GLY A 513 -4.41 -5.93 -4.66
CA GLY A 513 -3.63 -6.26 -3.47
C GLY A 513 -4.51 -6.74 -2.32
N LYS A 514 -3.96 -7.60 -1.45
CA LYS A 514 -4.62 -8.05 -0.23
C LYS A 514 -3.66 -7.98 0.93
N TYR A 515 -4.17 -7.54 2.06
CA TYR A 515 -3.37 -7.18 3.21
C TYR A 515 -3.97 -7.73 4.49
N LEU A 516 -3.21 -8.55 5.22
CA LEU A 516 -3.66 -9.10 6.50
C LEU A 516 -3.27 -8.17 7.64
N ILE A 517 -4.24 -7.80 8.48
CA ILE A 517 -3.98 -7.16 9.77
C ILE A 517 -3.69 -8.26 10.80
N ASP A 518 -2.52 -8.21 11.41
CA ASP A 518 -2.08 -9.18 12.42
C ASP A 518 -1.59 -8.45 13.69
N VAL A 519 -2.26 -8.64 14.82
CA VAL A 519 -2.00 -7.91 16.06
C VAL A 519 -1.39 -8.83 17.11
N ASN A 520 -0.24 -8.41 17.64
CA ASN A 520 0.50 -9.12 18.67
C ASN A 520 -0.33 -9.23 19.97
N PRO A 521 -0.59 -10.44 20.49
CA PRO A 521 -1.37 -10.62 21.71
C PRO A 521 -0.73 -9.92 22.91
N TYR A 522 0.61 -9.76 22.92
CA TYR A 522 1.34 -9.18 24.04
C TYR A 522 1.31 -7.64 24.10
N MET A 523 0.50 -6.97 23.27
CA MET A 523 0.41 -5.51 23.24
C MET A 523 0.01 -4.84 24.57
N HIS A 524 -0.49 -5.59 25.56
CA HIS A 524 -0.79 -5.08 26.91
C HIS A 524 0.47 -4.93 27.79
N ASN A 525 1.56 -5.61 27.43
CA ASN A 525 2.86 -5.53 28.08
C ASN A 525 3.60 -4.27 27.59
N ARG A 526 3.36 -3.14 28.26
CA ARG A 526 3.81 -1.81 27.81
C ARG A 526 5.20 -1.38 28.29
N GLY A 527 5.96 -2.27 28.92
CA GLY A 527 7.37 -2.01 29.19
C GLY A 527 8.22 -2.09 27.92
N ILE A 528 9.53 -2.17 28.10
CA ILE A 528 10.43 -2.53 27.00
C ILE A 528 10.48 -4.05 26.92
N SER A 529 10.19 -4.61 25.74
CA SER A 529 10.33 -6.05 25.51
C SER A 529 11.81 -6.45 25.61
N GLU A 530 12.14 -7.45 26.43
CA GLU A 530 13.50 -8.02 26.47
C GLU A 530 13.77 -8.94 25.27
N GLY A 531 12.71 -9.50 24.69
CA GLY A 531 12.75 -10.37 23.52
C GLY A 531 12.58 -9.61 22.20
N SER A 532 11.99 -10.28 21.21
CA SER A 532 11.81 -9.74 19.86
C SER A 532 10.44 -9.10 19.60
N ASN A 533 9.60 -8.94 20.62
CA ASN A 533 8.23 -8.42 20.47
C ASN A 533 8.17 -6.89 20.59
N HIS A 534 9.02 -6.21 19.83
CA HIS A 534 9.03 -4.74 19.76
C HIS A 534 7.84 -4.17 18.95
N ILE A 535 7.27 -4.98 18.05
CA ILE A 535 6.18 -4.59 17.16
C ILE A 535 4.84 -5.04 17.75
N ASP A 536 3.86 -4.14 17.71
CA ASP A 536 2.52 -4.35 18.25
C ASP A 536 1.55 -4.93 17.23
N ALA A 537 1.64 -4.53 15.96
CA ALA A 537 0.82 -5.07 14.87
C ALA A 537 1.54 -4.97 13.52
N ARG A 538 1.05 -5.70 12.53
CA ARG A 538 1.51 -5.64 11.15
C ARG A 538 0.35 -5.54 10.16
N PHE A 539 0.59 -4.80 9.08
CA PHE A 539 -0.26 -4.79 7.89
C PHE A 539 0.51 -5.44 6.75
N ILE A 540 0.18 -6.71 6.44
CA ILE A 540 1.05 -7.61 5.68
C ILE A 540 0.50 -7.82 4.28
N ASP A 541 1.28 -7.50 3.25
CA ASP A 541 0.95 -7.82 1.86
C ASP A 541 1.03 -9.34 1.63
N VAL A 542 -0.11 -9.93 1.24
CA VAL A 542 -0.28 -11.37 1.01
C VAL A 542 0.50 -11.86 -0.22
N ASP A 543 0.77 -10.98 -1.19
CA ASP A 543 1.39 -11.36 -2.46
C ASP A 543 2.94 -11.30 -2.41
N SER A 544 3.53 -10.62 -1.39
CA SER A 544 4.97 -10.49 -1.22
C SER A 544 5.51 -10.92 0.16
N GLY A 545 4.70 -10.78 1.20
CA GLY A 545 5.10 -10.93 2.60
C GLY A 545 5.68 -9.67 3.23
N ILE A 546 5.92 -8.58 2.48
CA ILE A 546 6.34 -7.29 3.05
C ILE A 546 5.20 -6.71 3.89
N TYR A 547 5.52 -5.94 4.91
CA TYR A 547 4.53 -5.38 5.83
C TYR A 547 4.87 -3.97 6.28
N ILE A 548 3.85 -3.27 6.78
CA ILE A 548 4.02 -2.10 7.63
C ILE A 548 4.16 -2.58 9.07
N ASP A 549 5.22 -2.19 9.76
CA ASP A 549 5.37 -2.38 11.20
C ASP A 549 4.63 -1.27 11.94
N ILE A 550 3.75 -1.68 12.87
CA ILE A 550 2.88 -0.77 13.63
C ILE A 550 3.28 -0.84 15.10
N THR A 551 3.67 0.30 15.65
CA THR A 551 3.98 0.44 17.08
C THR A 551 3.04 1.42 17.75
N ALA A 552 2.49 1.06 18.91
CA ALA A 552 1.69 1.99 19.69
C ALA A 552 2.55 2.74 20.70
N LEU A 553 2.17 3.97 21.00
CA LEU A 553 2.71 4.73 22.12
C LEU A 553 1.75 4.66 23.32
N SER A 554 2.31 4.47 24.51
CA SER A 554 1.54 4.37 25.76
C SER A 554 2.33 4.90 26.96
N LYS A 555 1.64 5.29 28.03
CA LYS A 555 2.24 5.46 29.35
C LYS A 555 2.70 4.10 29.89
N SER A 556 3.93 4.04 30.39
CA SER A 556 4.50 2.83 30.99
C SER A 556 5.39 3.12 32.19
N ASN A 557 5.91 2.05 32.79
CA ASN A 557 6.91 2.12 33.86
C ASN A 557 8.35 2.19 33.34
N ALA A 558 8.58 2.08 32.02
CA ALA A 558 9.91 2.21 31.44
C ALA A 558 10.48 3.62 31.65
N ASN A 559 11.79 3.72 31.76
CA ASN A 559 12.50 4.99 31.81
C ASN A 559 13.22 5.20 30.46
N PRO A 560 13.31 6.45 29.97
CA PRO A 560 14.14 6.75 28.80
C PRO A 560 15.60 6.30 29.01
N PRO A 561 16.25 5.73 27.99
CA PRO A 561 17.69 5.45 27.99
C PRO A 561 18.54 6.71 28.24
N ASP A 562 19.78 6.53 28.72
CA ASP A 562 20.71 7.62 29.03
C ASP A 562 21.02 8.52 27.82
N GLU A 563 20.89 7.98 26.61
CA GLU A 563 21.04 8.66 25.32
C GLU A 563 20.18 9.95 25.22
N TYR A 564 18.97 9.91 25.78
CA TYR A 564 18.06 11.06 25.81
C TYR A 564 18.61 12.19 26.70
N ASN A 565 19.45 11.85 27.69
CA ASN A 565 20.09 12.82 28.57
C ASN A 565 21.35 13.45 27.96
N GLU A 566 22.07 12.68 27.14
CA GLU A 566 23.35 13.09 26.56
C GLU A 566 23.18 14.02 25.36
N GLN A 567 22.26 13.68 24.43
CA GLN A 567 22.14 14.38 23.15
C GLN A 567 21.33 15.68 23.26
N LYS A 568 20.42 15.80 24.24
CA LYS A 568 19.54 16.97 24.47
C LYS A 568 18.76 17.49 23.24
N LEU A 569 18.69 16.73 22.15
CA LEU A 569 17.89 17.05 20.96
C LEU A 569 16.40 16.84 21.21
N VAL A 570 16.06 15.87 22.08
CA VAL A 570 14.69 15.52 22.47
C VAL A 570 14.56 15.76 23.97
N ASP A 571 13.96 16.89 24.37
CA ASP A 571 13.83 17.23 25.79
C ASP A 571 12.70 16.47 26.48
N LEU A 572 13.09 15.48 27.28
CA LEU A 572 12.21 14.77 28.22
C LEU A 572 12.50 15.13 29.69
N HIS A 573 13.55 15.90 29.97
CA HIS A 573 14.07 16.13 31.32
C HIS A 573 13.13 16.95 32.20
N HIS A 574 12.41 17.87 31.59
CA HIS A 574 11.45 18.73 32.28
C HIS A 574 10.04 18.13 32.31
N LYS A 575 9.86 16.90 31.80
CA LYS A 575 8.57 16.22 31.76
C LYS A 575 8.42 15.30 32.97
N ASN A 576 7.25 15.31 33.60
CA ASN A 576 6.93 14.28 34.57
C ASN A 576 6.77 12.93 33.85
N LYS A 577 7.07 11.82 34.53
CA LYS A 577 6.90 10.46 33.96
C LYS A 577 5.50 10.23 33.38
N ASN A 578 4.47 10.82 33.98
CA ASN A 578 3.08 10.75 33.49
C ASN A 578 2.82 11.51 32.18
N GLN A 579 3.80 12.25 31.66
CA GLN A 579 3.74 13.01 30.40
C GLN A 579 4.67 12.41 29.33
N ILE A 580 5.26 11.25 29.59
CA ILE A 580 6.13 10.51 28.69
C ILE A 580 5.39 9.26 28.19
N TYR A 581 5.52 8.99 26.91
CA TYR A 581 4.92 7.85 26.23
C TYR A 581 5.99 7.09 25.47
N ASN A 582 5.89 5.76 25.44
CA ASN A 582 6.85 4.93 24.75
C ASN A 582 6.20 3.78 23.99
N ASP A 583 6.93 3.34 22.98
CA ASP A 583 6.72 2.05 22.33
C ASP A 583 7.37 0.92 23.15
N ARG A 584 7.31 -0.31 22.63
CA ARG A 584 7.87 -1.50 23.30
C ARG A 584 9.36 -1.73 23.03
N ARG A 585 10.04 -0.72 22.45
CA ARG A 585 11.46 -0.74 22.13
C ARG A 585 12.20 0.32 22.95
N LYS A 586 12.59 1.44 22.35
CA LYS A 586 13.40 2.48 23.02
C LYS A 586 13.00 3.90 22.58
N HIS A 587 11.79 4.07 22.05
CA HIS A 587 11.34 5.35 21.56
C HIS A 587 10.41 6.02 22.56
N PHE A 588 10.81 7.20 23.05
CA PHE A 588 10.13 7.97 24.08
C PHE A 588 9.77 9.36 23.55
N TYR A 589 8.56 9.81 23.89
CA TYR A 589 7.97 11.04 23.39
C TYR A 589 7.21 11.77 24.48
N SER A 590 7.15 13.10 24.37
CA SER A 590 6.17 13.92 25.09
C SER A 590 4.99 14.32 24.19
N LEU A 591 3.87 14.75 24.77
CA LEU A 591 2.68 15.07 23.98
C LEU A 591 2.90 16.23 23.00
N ASP A 592 3.69 17.23 23.38
CA ASP A 592 4.02 18.40 22.57
C ASP A 592 4.91 18.07 21.36
N GLN A 593 5.69 16.99 21.43
CA GLN A 593 6.46 16.50 20.28
C GLN A 593 5.55 15.84 19.24
N LEU A 594 4.45 15.23 19.67
CA LEU A 594 3.50 14.52 18.81
C LEU A 594 2.35 15.42 18.34
N SER A 595 1.83 16.26 19.22
CA SER A 595 0.55 16.96 19.06
C SER A 595 0.72 18.46 18.80
N PRO A 596 -0.06 19.04 17.87
CA PRO A 596 -0.99 18.36 16.98
C PRO A 596 -0.24 17.59 15.87
N LEU A 597 -0.82 16.47 15.43
CA LEU A 597 -0.41 15.86 14.17
C LEU A 597 -0.82 16.78 13.02
N ARG A 598 -0.01 16.85 11.97
CA ARG A 598 -0.26 17.66 10.78
C ARG A 598 -0.51 16.74 9.60
N THR A 599 -1.56 17.02 8.83
CA THR A 599 -1.80 16.31 7.56
C THR A 599 -0.70 16.72 6.57
N SER A 600 -0.14 15.76 5.85
CA SER A 600 0.84 15.94 4.78
C SER A 600 0.63 14.84 3.72
N MET A 601 1.55 14.73 2.77
CA MET A 601 1.54 13.75 1.69
C MET A 601 2.86 12.99 1.63
N LEU A 602 2.78 11.66 1.51
CA LEU A 602 3.90 10.79 1.20
C LEU A 602 3.53 9.97 -0.04
N GLN A 603 4.25 10.17 -1.14
CA GLN A 603 4.06 9.42 -2.40
C GLN A 603 2.58 9.43 -2.88
N GLY A 604 1.94 10.60 -2.82
CA GLY A 604 0.54 10.77 -3.25
C GLY A 604 -0.51 10.20 -2.29
N VAL A 605 -0.10 9.73 -1.11
CA VAL A 605 -0.95 9.24 -0.02
C VAL A 605 -1.00 10.26 1.12
N PRO A 606 -2.19 10.70 1.58
CA PRO A 606 -2.32 11.53 2.77
C PRO A 606 -1.85 10.77 4.00
N VAL A 607 -0.95 11.40 4.75
CA VAL A 607 -0.37 10.86 5.98
C VAL A 607 -0.44 11.92 7.08
N PHE A 608 -0.21 11.49 8.32
CA PHE A 608 0.11 12.40 9.40
C PHE A 608 1.60 12.39 9.71
N ILE A 609 2.12 13.56 10.05
CA ILE A 609 3.45 13.79 10.60
C ILE A 609 3.34 14.37 12.03
N PRO A 610 4.33 14.13 12.92
CA PRO A 610 4.35 14.69 14.26
C PRO A 610 4.57 16.21 14.26
N SER A 611 4.33 16.84 15.40
CA SER A 611 4.53 18.29 15.58
C SER A 611 6.01 18.69 15.55
N THR A 612 6.87 17.86 16.15
CA THR A 612 8.33 18.02 16.15
C THR A 612 8.96 16.97 15.24
N ILE A 613 9.77 17.40 14.28
CA ILE A 613 10.28 16.57 13.19
C ILE A 613 11.81 16.51 13.27
N THR A 614 12.51 17.61 13.00
CA THR A 614 13.97 17.57 12.80
C THR A 614 14.75 17.16 14.04
N PRO A 615 14.44 17.60 15.28
CA PRO A 615 15.17 17.12 16.46
C PRO A 615 15.00 15.63 16.68
N ARG A 616 13.82 15.07 16.34
CA ARG A 616 13.56 13.64 16.46
C ARG A 616 14.32 12.85 15.41
N LEU A 617 14.31 13.30 14.15
CA LEU A 617 15.07 12.65 13.08
C LEU A 617 16.58 12.73 13.32
N MET A 618 17.11 13.85 13.81
CA MET A 618 18.54 13.97 14.14
C MET A 618 18.95 13.12 15.34
N PHE A 619 18.05 12.87 16.29
CA PHE A 619 18.31 11.94 17.40
C PHE A 619 18.48 10.50 16.89
N GLU A 620 17.70 10.11 15.88
CA GLU A 620 17.68 8.75 15.35
C GLU A 620 18.68 8.53 14.21
N TYR A 621 18.84 9.55 13.37
CA TYR A 621 19.68 9.60 12.18
C TYR A 621 20.55 10.87 12.22
N GLN A 622 21.63 10.84 13.02
CA GLN A 622 22.47 12.01 13.32
C GLN A 622 22.84 12.87 12.10
N GLU A 623 23.10 12.24 10.96
CA GLU A 623 23.47 12.91 9.70
C GLU A 623 22.41 12.80 8.59
N GLY A 624 21.25 12.18 8.88
CA GLY A 624 20.26 11.80 7.87
C GLY A 624 19.62 12.97 7.11
N LEU A 625 19.62 14.17 7.70
CA LEU A 625 19.05 15.39 7.09
C LEU A 625 20.05 16.13 6.18
N ASN A 626 21.35 15.81 6.25
CA ASN A 626 22.40 16.59 5.59
C ASN A 626 23.24 15.76 4.60
N TRP A 627 23.03 14.44 4.54
CA TRP A 627 23.71 13.55 3.60
C TRP A 627 22.98 13.48 2.27
N PHE A 628 23.45 14.25 1.30
CA PHE A 628 22.98 14.24 -0.10
C PHE A 628 23.48 13.01 -0.89
N GLU A 629 24.12 12.05 -0.23
CA GLU A 629 24.51 10.75 -0.77
C GLU A 629 24.30 9.67 0.28
N PHE A 630 23.77 8.52 -0.16
CA PHE A 630 23.66 7.31 0.66
C PHE A 630 23.80 6.06 -0.22
N ASN A 631 24.80 5.21 0.06
CA ASN A 631 25.00 3.92 -0.63
C ASN A 631 24.91 3.99 -2.17
N GLY A 632 25.54 4.99 -2.79
CA GLY A 632 25.54 5.18 -4.23
C GLY A 632 24.26 5.82 -4.79
N TRP A 633 23.35 6.29 -3.94
CA TRP A 633 22.24 7.17 -4.32
C TRP A 633 22.58 8.61 -3.99
N TYR A 634 22.29 9.53 -4.90
CA TYR A 634 22.55 10.96 -4.73
C TYR A 634 21.25 11.74 -4.88
N PHE A 635 21.02 12.69 -3.98
CA PHE A 635 19.84 13.55 -4.06
C PHE A 635 20.07 14.71 -5.05
N VAL A 636 19.24 14.77 -6.10
CA VAL A 636 19.30 15.80 -7.14
C VAL A 636 18.27 16.89 -6.85
N ASN A 637 18.70 17.98 -6.21
CA ASN A 637 17.84 19.10 -5.80
C ASN A 637 16.94 19.67 -6.92
N LYS A 638 17.43 19.70 -8.17
CA LYS A 638 16.63 20.23 -9.29
C LYS A 638 15.47 19.33 -9.71
N LEU A 639 15.55 18.05 -9.38
CA LEU A 639 14.52 17.06 -9.67
C LEU A 639 13.71 16.69 -8.43
N ASN A 640 14.23 16.96 -7.23
CA ASN A 640 13.74 16.42 -5.95
C ASN A 640 13.63 14.89 -6.01
N LEU A 641 14.72 14.25 -6.43
CA LEU A 641 14.79 12.80 -6.59
C LEU A 641 16.15 12.25 -6.16
N TRP A 642 16.12 11.06 -5.57
CA TRP A 642 17.30 10.22 -5.36
C TRP A 642 17.61 9.41 -6.61
N ILE A 643 18.83 9.54 -7.14
CA ILE A 643 19.26 8.90 -8.39
C ILE A 643 20.55 8.11 -8.17
N LYS A 644 20.63 6.91 -8.75
CA LYS A 644 21.82 6.05 -8.65
C LYS A 644 23.05 6.66 -9.33
N GLN A 645 24.20 6.35 -8.74
CA GLN A 645 25.52 6.83 -9.17
C GLN A 645 25.83 6.54 -10.64
N ASP A 646 25.49 5.34 -11.13
CA ASP A 646 25.77 4.91 -12.49
C ASP A 646 25.01 5.74 -13.54
N LYS A 647 23.76 6.07 -13.26
CA LYS A 647 22.93 6.94 -14.12
C LYS A 647 23.46 8.39 -14.13
N LEU A 648 23.86 8.91 -12.97
CA LEU A 648 24.42 10.26 -12.87
C LEU A 648 25.81 10.37 -13.51
N ALA A 649 26.67 9.38 -13.32
CA ALA A 649 28.01 9.38 -13.90
C ALA A 649 27.98 9.36 -15.43
N ALA A 650 26.94 8.79 -16.04
CA ALA A 650 26.80 8.66 -17.48
C ALA A 650 26.66 9.98 -18.26
N ILE A 651 26.32 11.08 -17.59
CA ILE A 651 26.20 12.41 -18.22
C ILE A 651 27.46 13.28 -18.10
N TYR A 652 28.46 12.85 -17.33
CA TYR A 652 29.70 13.60 -17.09
C TYR A 652 30.91 12.97 -17.77
N ASP A 653 31.95 13.77 -18.03
CA ASP A 653 33.24 13.23 -18.44
C ASP A 653 33.88 12.50 -17.25
N ILE A 654 34.27 11.24 -17.43
CA ILE A 654 34.82 10.41 -16.36
C ILE A 654 35.98 11.11 -15.64
N ARG A 655 36.84 11.85 -16.36
CA ARG A 655 38.00 12.56 -15.82
C ARG A 655 37.64 13.66 -14.83
N GLU A 656 36.41 14.16 -14.90
CA GLU A 656 35.91 15.22 -14.02
C GLU A 656 35.35 14.64 -12.71
N ILE A 657 34.97 13.37 -12.69
CA ILE A 657 34.26 12.72 -11.59
C ILE A 657 35.02 11.53 -10.98
N SER A 658 36.18 11.17 -11.52
CA SER A 658 36.99 10.05 -11.02
C SER A 658 38.16 10.49 -10.14
N ASN A 659 38.69 9.54 -9.38
CA ASN A 659 39.99 9.68 -8.71
C ASN A 659 41.12 9.88 -9.75
N ASP A 660 42.32 10.26 -9.30
CA ASP A 660 43.46 10.59 -10.18
C ASP A 660 43.84 9.46 -11.15
N ASP A 661 43.51 8.21 -10.81
CA ASP A 661 43.74 7.02 -11.64
C ASP A 661 42.68 6.81 -12.73
N ASN A 662 41.60 7.61 -12.76
CA ASN A 662 40.44 7.51 -13.65
C ASN A 662 39.71 6.16 -13.69
N ILE A 663 39.88 5.32 -12.64
CA ILE A 663 39.28 3.97 -12.58
C ILE A 663 38.00 3.94 -11.74
N SER A 664 37.96 4.67 -10.62
CA SER A 664 36.82 4.69 -9.70
C SER A 664 36.25 6.10 -9.58
N ILE A 665 34.91 6.18 -9.50
CA ILE A 665 34.18 7.43 -9.28
C ILE A 665 34.57 7.96 -7.89
N ASP A 666 35.00 9.22 -7.86
CA ASP A 666 35.21 9.99 -6.65
C ASP A 666 33.86 10.53 -6.18
N LYS A 667 33.38 10.01 -5.05
CA LYS A 667 32.10 10.39 -4.45
C LYS A 667 32.00 11.88 -4.16
N SER A 668 33.08 12.52 -3.71
CA SER A 668 33.07 13.96 -3.39
C SER A 668 33.00 14.81 -4.66
N LYS A 669 33.73 14.44 -5.71
CA LYS A 669 33.66 15.14 -7.01
C LYS A 669 32.28 15.00 -7.66
N LEU A 670 31.72 13.79 -7.68
CA LEU A 670 30.38 13.57 -8.23
C LEU A 670 29.32 14.32 -7.42
N LEU A 671 29.42 14.30 -6.09
CA LEU A 671 28.49 15.04 -5.23
C LEU A 671 28.51 16.54 -5.50
N ASP A 672 29.69 17.13 -5.71
CA ASP A 672 29.82 18.55 -6.06
C ASP A 672 29.15 18.88 -7.40
N ARG A 673 29.31 18.01 -8.40
CA ARG A 673 28.61 18.14 -9.70
C ARG A 673 27.10 18.03 -9.57
N VAL A 674 26.62 17.05 -8.79
CA VAL A 674 25.18 16.85 -8.58
C VAL A 674 24.55 18.04 -7.85
N LYS A 675 25.21 18.60 -6.83
CA LYS A 675 24.73 19.78 -6.10
C LYS A 675 24.61 21.01 -7.01
N ASN A 676 25.53 21.15 -7.97
CA ASN A 676 25.63 22.31 -8.87
C ASN A 676 25.08 22.02 -10.28
N MET A 677 24.27 20.98 -10.46
CA MET A 677 23.80 20.52 -11.77
C MET A 677 23.05 21.64 -12.53
N SER A 678 23.44 21.87 -13.78
CA SER A 678 22.83 22.86 -14.67
C SER A 678 21.50 22.37 -15.29
N ASP A 679 20.69 23.30 -15.80
CA ASP A 679 19.42 22.96 -16.48
C ASP A 679 19.65 22.06 -17.71
N GLU A 680 20.79 22.25 -18.40
CA GLU A 680 21.18 21.44 -19.56
C GLU A 680 21.60 20.02 -19.14
N GLU A 681 22.37 19.87 -18.06
CA GLU A 681 22.73 18.56 -17.51
C GLU A 681 21.50 17.78 -17.01
N VAL A 682 20.54 18.47 -16.36
CA VAL A 682 19.25 17.85 -16.00
C VAL A 682 18.48 17.40 -17.25
N TYR A 683 18.41 18.26 -18.26
CA TYR A 683 17.76 17.91 -19.52
C TYR A 683 18.41 16.70 -20.20
N GLN A 684 19.75 16.65 -20.23
CA GLN A 684 20.51 15.52 -20.75
C GLN A 684 20.23 14.24 -19.96
N LEU A 685 20.20 14.30 -18.63
CA LEU A 685 19.88 13.15 -17.77
C LEU A 685 18.51 12.57 -18.10
N LEU A 686 17.48 13.42 -18.18
CA LEU A 686 16.11 13.02 -18.50
C LEU A 686 15.95 12.55 -19.95
N GLN A 687 16.81 12.98 -20.87
CA GLN A 687 16.83 12.46 -22.24
C GLN A 687 17.51 11.09 -22.34
N LEU A 688 18.52 10.85 -21.52
CA LEU A 688 19.34 9.63 -21.55
C LEU A 688 18.65 8.46 -20.85
N HIS A 689 17.86 8.73 -19.80
CA HIS A 689 17.31 7.70 -18.92
C HIS A 689 15.77 7.79 -18.85
N ASP A 690 15.10 6.85 -19.52
CA ASP A 690 13.63 6.79 -19.56
C ASP A 690 13.03 6.54 -18.17
N ASP A 691 13.70 5.74 -17.33
CA ASP A 691 13.29 5.45 -15.95
C ASP A 691 13.26 6.72 -15.10
N ILE A 692 14.29 7.57 -15.19
CA ILE A 692 14.35 8.85 -14.47
C ILE A 692 13.30 9.83 -15.02
N LEU A 693 13.12 9.88 -16.35
CA LEU A 693 12.09 10.72 -16.95
C LEU A 693 10.68 10.33 -16.53
N VAL A 694 10.38 9.03 -16.50
CA VAL A 694 9.08 8.52 -16.04
C VAL A 694 8.89 8.79 -14.55
N GLU A 695 9.91 8.55 -13.73
CA GLU A 695 9.86 8.85 -12.29
C GLU A 695 9.55 10.32 -12.06
N TYR A 696 10.33 11.22 -12.68
CA TYR A 696 10.12 12.66 -12.58
C TYR A 696 8.74 13.08 -13.07
N TYR A 697 8.25 12.50 -14.17
CA TYR A 697 6.90 12.78 -14.67
C TYR A 697 5.81 12.41 -13.66
N LEU A 698 5.95 11.28 -12.98
CA LEU A 698 4.98 10.81 -11.99
C LEU A 698 5.05 11.59 -10.67
N THR A 699 6.25 12.02 -10.27
CA THR A 699 6.49 12.59 -8.93
C THR A 699 6.52 14.10 -8.89
N LYS A 700 6.86 14.79 -9.99
CA LYS A 700 7.17 16.24 -9.98
C LYS A 700 6.13 17.08 -9.26
N ASN A 701 4.84 16.87 -9.52
CA ASN A 701 3.79 17.67 -8.88
C ASN A 701 3.72 17.43 -7.36
N LEU A 702 4.01 16.21 -6.91
CA LEU A 702 4.00 15.84 -5.49
C LEU A 702 5.24 16.37 -4.78
N THR A 703 6.41 16.24 -5.40
CA THR A 703 7.66 16.79 -4.86
C THR A 703 7.64 18.32 -4.85
N ASP A 704 7.02 18.96 -5.85
CA ASP A 704 6.80 20.41 -5.87
C ASP A 704 5.84 20.87 -4.76
N LEU A 705 4.77 20.08 -4.51
CA LEU A 705 3.84 20.34 -3.42
C LEU A 705 4.52 20.20 -2.05
N HIS A 706 5.33 19.14 -1.88
CA HIS A 706 6.11 18.96 -0.65
C HIS A 706 7.16 20.06 -0.49
N ALA A 707 7.85 20.48 -1.55
CA ALA A 707 8.78 21.61 -1.49
C ALA A 707 8.07 22.91 -1.04
N GLN A 708 6.84 23.16 -1.50
CA GLN A 708 6.02 24.29 -1.03
C GLN A 708 5.66 24.15 0.45
N GLU A 709 5.24 22.96 0.89
CA GLU A 709 4.96 22.67 2.30
C GLU A 709 6.20 22.91 3.18
N SER A 710 7.35 22.41 2.76
CA SER A 710 8.63 22.51 3.48
C SER A 710 9.10 23.94 3.70
N MET A 711 8.76 24.88 2.80
CA MET A 711 9.04 26.31 3.01
C MET A 711 8.31 26.92 4.23
N TYR A 712 7.23 26.28 4.70
CA TYR A 712 6.52 26.70 5.90
C TYR A 712 6.98 25.91 7.13
N LEU A 713 7.28 24.62 6.97
CA LEU A 713 7.64 23.73 8.05
C LEU A 713 9.08 23.92 8.54
N PHE A 714 10.00 24.35 7.68
CA PHE A 714 11.42 24.43 8.00
C PHE A 714 12.00 25.83 7.78
N ASP A 715 13.03 26.16 8.54
CA ASP A 715 13.85 27.36 8.35
C ASP A 715 14.90 27.18 7.24
N GLU A 716 15.70 28.21 6.98
CA GLU A 716 16.76 28.19 5.97
C GLU A 716 17.87 27.16 6.23
N THR A 717 17.94 26.61 7.44
CA THR A 717 18.88 25.54 7.83
C THR A 717 18.23 24.15 7.78
N GLY A 718 16.98 24.05 7.33
CA GLY A 718 16.24 22.79 7.27
C GLY A 718 15.75 22.31 8.64
N ARG A 719 15.73 23.17 9.67
CA ARG A 719 15.23 22.84 11.01
C ARG A 719 13.78 23.26 11.18
N ASP A 720 13.07 22.60 12.10
CA ASP A 720 11.67 22.94 12.43
C ASP A 720 11.48 24.45 12.62
N ASN A 721 10.54 25.02 11.88
CA ASN A 721 10.20 26.44 11.99
C ASN A 721 9.48 26.70 13.31
N ILE A 722 10.10 27.52 14.16
CA ILE A 722 9.58 27.88 15.50
C ILE A 722 8.34 28.76 15.41
N ARG A 723 8.15 29.47 14.29
CA ARG A 723 6.91 30.22 14.04
C ARG A 723 5.86 29.23 13.56
N GLU A 724 4.83 28.98 14.36
CA GLU A 724 3.66 28.21 13.90
C GLU A 724 2.98 28.95 12.74
N VAL A 725 3.39 28.65 11.51
CA VAL A 725 2.76 29.17 10.30
C VAL A 725 1.73 28.17 9.83
N MET A 726 0.47 28.60 9.78
CA MET A 726 -0.59 27.78 9.19
C MET A 726 -0.33 27.63 7.69
N LEU A 727 -0.33 26.39 7.20
CA LEU A 727 -0.20 26.13 5.77
C LEU A 727 -1.35 26.83 5.01
N PRO A 728 -1.04 27.47 3.86
CA PRO A 728 -2.06 28.05 2.99
C PRO A 728 -3.08 27.01 2.51
N ARG A 729 -4.33 27.43 2.31
CA ARG A 729 -5.40 26.52 1.86
C ARG A 729 -5.14 25.91 0.49
N ASP A 730 -4.53 26.65 -0.41
CA ASP A 730 -4.13 26.17 -1.74
C ASP A 730 -3.09 25.05 -1.67
N VAL A 731 -2.31 24.94 -0.59
CA VAL A 731 -1.44 23.78 -0.33
C VAL A 731 -2.26 22.65 0.29
N THR A 732 -2.97 22.91 1.39
CA THR A 732 -3.66 21.84 2.14
C THR A 732 -4.80 21.19 1.37
N ASP A 733 -5.51 21.92 0.50
CA ASP A 733 -6.61 21.39 -0.32
C ASP A 733 -6.12 20.33 -1.33
N GLN A 734 -4.80 20.25 -1.58
CA GLN A 734 -4.18 19.23 -2.43
C GLN A 734 -3.81 17.95 -1.66
N PHE A 735 -3.95 17.93 -0.32
CA PHE A 735 -3.64 16.78 0.54
C PHE A 735 -4.76 15.73 0.52
N VAL A 736 -5.06 15.24 -0.67
CA VAL A 736 -6.09 14.24 -0.94
C VAL A 736 -5.44 12.99 -1.53
N MET A 737 -6.09 11.84 -1.40
CA MET A 737 -5.61 10.59 -1.99
C MET A 737 -5.51 10.72 -3.52
N HIS A 738 -4.29 10.78 -4.07
CA HIS A 738 -4.07 10.81 -5.52
C HIS A 738 -4.36 9.44 -6.12
N ARG A 739 -4.41 9.33 -7.46
CA ARG A 739 -4.42 8.02 -8.12
C ARG A 739 -3.14 7.24 -7.77
N PRO A 740 -3.15 5.90 -7.85
CA PRO A 740 -1.94 5.14 -7.58
C PRO A 740 -0.79 5.63 -8.47
N MET A 741 0.35 5.93 -7.85
CA MET A 741 1.55 6.35 -8.58
C MET A 741 2.24 5.17 -9.26
N ARG A 742 1.99 3.96 -8.78
CA ARG A 742 2.57 2.73 -9.32
C ARG A 742 1.48 1.82 -9.88
N LYS A 743 1.88 0.84 -10.70
CA LYS A 743 0.98 -0.17 -11.26
C LYS A 743 0.38 -1.06 -10.17
N ALA A 744 -0.69 -1.79 -10.48
CA ALA A 744 -1.14 -2.88 -9.63
C ALA A 744 -0.11 -4.01 -9.70
N LEU A 745 0.24 -4.61 -8.56
CA LEU A 745 1.31 -5.61 -8.48
C LEU A 745 1.06 -6.79 -9.43
N TYR A 746 -0.14 -7.38 -9.38
CA TYR A 746 -0.48 -8.52 -10.25
C TYR A 746 -0.37 -8.18 -11.75
N ASP A 747 -0.90 -7.03 -12.19
CA ASP A 747 -0.81 -6.60 -13.59
C ASP A 747 0.64 -6.39 -14.00
N TYR A 748 1.45 -5.78 -13.13
CA TYR A 748 2.88 -5.63 -13.38
C TYR A 748 3.57 -6.98 -13.55
N GLU A 749 3.48 -7.87 -12.56
CA GLU A 749 4.23 -9.13 -12.54
C GLU A 749 3.83 -10.10 -13.67
N ASN A 750 2.52 -10.20 -13.94
CA ASN A 750 1.95 -11.28 -14.76
C ASN A 750 1.55 -10.84 -16.17
N ILE A 751 1.45 -9.53 -16.44
CA ILE A 751 0.90 -9.02 -17.70
C ILE A 751 1.85 -8.04 -18.35
N GLU A 752 2.10 -6.92 -17.70
CA GLU A 752 2.79 -5.79 -18.30
C GLU A 752 4.29 -6.02 -18.39
N ARG A 753 4.93 -6.45 -17.30
CA ARG A 753 6.36 -6.77 -17.30
C ARG A 753 6.68 -7.81 -18.36
N VAL A 754 5.91 -8.90 -18.42
CA VAL A 754 6.10 -9.96 -19.43
C VAL A 754 5.93 -9.43 -20.85
N LYS A 755 4.97 -8.53 -21.09
CA LYS A 755 4.72 -7.93 -22.40
C LYS A 755 5.86 -7.02 -22.86
N TYR A 756 6.45 -6.25 -21.95
CA TYR A 756 7.48 -5.25 -22.26
C TYR A 756 8.91 -5.73 -21.93
N HIS A 757 9.06 -6.97 -21.47
CA HIS A 757 10.35 -7.56 -21.18
C HIS A 757 11.23 -7.55 -22.43
N THR A 758 12.45 -7.04 -22.27
CA THR A 758 13.46 -7.06 -23.33
C THR A 758 14.57 -8.00 -22.89
N ASN A 759 14.87 -9.01 -23.72
CA ASN A 759 16.05 -9.83 -23.52
C ASN A 759 17.26 -8.96 -23.83
N ASN A 760 17.89 -8.40 -22.79
CA ASN A 760 19.19 -7.74 -22.91
C ASN A 760 20.31 -8.72 -22.61
#